data_AF-A0A9X1FBB5-F1
#
_entry.id   AF-A0A9X1FBB5-F1
#
_cell.length_a   1.000
_cell.length_b   1.000
_cell.length_c   1.000
_cell.angle_alpha   90.00
_cell.angle_beta   90.00
_cell.angle_gamma   90.00
#
_symmetry.space_group_name_H-M   'P 1'
#
loop_
_entity.id
_entity.type
_entity.pdbx_description
1 polymer ?
#
loop_
_entity_poly.entity_id
_entity_poly.type
_entity_poly.pdbx_seq_one_letter_code
_entity_poly.pdbx_strand_id
1 'polypeptide(L)'
;MNSNHGEAWDINNSDASQCPFLSGDQKKTAGRGTSNRDWWPNELKLNILRQHAAKNNPMGDDFNYAEAFNSIDFAALKQDVIELMTDSQDWWPADYGHYGGFMIRMAWHSAGTYRVGDGRGGAGTGTHRFAPLNSWPDNGNLDKARLLLWPVKKKYGNKISWADLMVLAGNCALESMGFPTFGFAGGREDVWEPEQDIYWGSETEWLDNDERYDTSDGDLEGHLGAVHMGLIYVNPEGPNGEPDPLKSAHDIKITFGRMAMNDEETVALVAGGHTFGKAHGAADPEKYVGVEPHGASIEEMSTGWKNTYESGVLQHAITSGIEGAWTPNPTKWDADYFNVLLNYDWELTKSPAGAHQWTPTAESNARMAPTADGSGKQALMMTTADMALKMDPTYREISERFHKDHKAFEDAFARAWYKLTHRDMGPIDRYLGPEVPTEELIWQDPIPKVDYTLSDSDIESLKKMILASGLSVSELVKTAWASASTFRGSDMRGGANGGRLRLEPQRSWEVNNPEELNKVLSVLEGIQKEFNGTISMADLIVLAGNAGVEEAAKNAGHNINVPYTQGRGDASQEQTDLESFGYLEPLADGFRNYMSAKLNVAAEDVLVDKANLLTLSIPEMTALVGGLRVLGANYDNSNYGVFTDNVGHLTNDFFTNVLDFTYTWSATSDDDAIFESRDRRTGEVKFTGTRADLIFGSNTELRAVSEVYGANDGEIRFVNDFVAAWAKVMNLDRFDLK
;
A
#
# COMPACT_ATOMS: atom_id res chain seq x y z
N MET A 1 48.44 26.62 2.54
CA MET A 1 49.60 26.08 3.27
C MET A 1 49.19 24.75 3.86
N ASN A 2 50.07 23.76 3.69
CA ASN A 2 49.90 22.33 3.92
C ASN A 2 49.25 21.91 5.25
N SER A 3 48.41 20.89 5.19
CA SER A 3 48.73 19.62 5.86
C SER A 3 48.00 18.45 5.19
N ASN A 4 48.80 17.58 4.59
CA ASN A 4 48.46 16.22 4.21
C ASN A 4 47.84 15.46 5.37
N HIS A 5 46.76 14.72 5.14
CA HIS A 5 46.62 13.40 5.76
C HIS A 5 46.07 12.43 4.72
N GLY A 6 46.98 11.60 4.22
CA GLY A 6 46.65 10.32 3.64
C GLY A 6 47.13 9.21 4.58
N GLU A 7 46.41 8.09 4.48
CA GLU A 7 46.73 6.74 4.94
C GLU A 7 46.49 6.40 6.43
N ALA A 8 45.32 5.80 6.66
CA ALA A 8 45.14 4.57 7.44
C ALA A 8 45.53 4.61 8.95
N TRP A 9 44.51 4.70 9.81
CA TRP A 9 44.51 4.30 11.23
C TRP A 9 45.20 5.23 12.24
N ASP A 10 44.42 6.06 12.93
CA ASP A 10 44.72 6.46 14.33
C ASP A 10 43.64 5.87 15.25
N ILE A 11 43.96 4.69 15.78
CA ILE A 11 43.19 3.93 16.77
C ILE A 11 43.65 4.39 18.17
N ASN A 12 42.69 4.80 19.00
CA ASN A 12 42.78 5.01 20.46
C ASN A 12 43.71 6.14 20.96
N ASN A 13 43.14 7.32 21.14
CA ASN A 13 43.59 8.26 22.17
C ASN A 13 42.37 8.78 22.96
N SER A 14 42.13 8.20 24.14
CA SER A 14 41.10 8.64 25.07
C SER A 14 41.67 9.71 26.01
N ASP A 15 41.13 10.93 25.93
CA ASP A 15 41.40 11.99 26.91
C ASP A 15 40.13 12.41 27.65
N ALA A 16 40.30 12.70 28.94
CA ALA A 16 39.29 12.76 29.98
C ALA A 16 38.47 14.07 30.02
N SER A 17 38.01 14.58 28.87
CA SER A 17 36.79 15.45 28.82
C SER A 17 35.50 14.61 28.82
N GLN A 18 35.59 13.39 29.36
CA GLN A 18 34.67 12.24 29.25
C GLN A 18 33.41 12.35 30.13
N CYS A 19 32.69 13.46 30.06
CA CYS A 19 31.27 13.51 30.44
C CYS A 19 30.46 13.67 29.15
N PRO A 20 29.74 12.64 28.67
CA PRO A 20 29.21 12.61 27.29
C PRO A 20 28.03 13.54 27.03
N PHE A 21 27.56 14.32 28.01
CA PHE A 21 26.30 15.05 27.87
C PHE A 21 26.40 16.57 27.71
N LEU A 22 27.44 17.28 28.18
CA LEU A 22 27.32 18.74 28.34
C LEU A 22 28.64 19.56 28.25
N SER A 23 29.45 19.44 27.20
CA SER A 23 30.63 20.34 27.08
C SER A 23 31.15 20.63 25.66
N GLY A 24 30.25 20.78 24.69
CA GLY A 24 30.57 21.40 23.39
C GLY A 24 29.30 21.94 22.77
N ASP A 25 29.37 23.09 22.10
CA ASP A 25 28.24 23.64 21.32
C ASP A 25 27.76 22.57 20.33
N GLN A 26 26.70 21.84 20.67
CA GLN A 26 26.13 20.86 19.77
C GLN A 26 25.38 21.61 18.67
N LYS A 27 26.03 21.76 17.51
CA LYS A 27 25.43 22.43 16.34
C LYS A 27 24.18 21.71 15.82
N LYS A 28 24.07 20.39 16.08
CA LYS A 28 22.94 19.52 15.73
C LYS A 28 22.81 18.43 16.81
N THR A 29 21.58 18.06 17.18
CA THR A 29 21.26 17.08 18.25
C THR A 29 20.19 16.09 17.78
N ALA A 30 19.90 15.06 18.58
CA ALA A 30 18.87 14.04 18.30
C ALA A 30 19.02 13.36 16.93
N GLY A 31 20.25 13.02 16.55
CA GLY A 31 20.55 12.37 15.26
C GLY A 31 20.54 13.29 14.05
N ARG A 32 20.27 14.61 14.19
CA ARG A 32 20.43 15.56 13.09
C ARG A 32 21.91 15.69 12.71
N GLY A 33 22.22 15.67 11.42
CA GLY A 33 23.61 15.71 10.93
C GLY A 33 23.78 14.83 9.71
N THR A 34 25.04 14.63 9.30
CA THR A 34 25.41 13.64 8.29
C THR A 34 25.08 12.24 8.83
N SER A 35 24.45 11.42 8.00
CA SER A 35 24.00 10.05 8.26
C SER A 35 24.79 9.05 7.40
N ASN A 36 24.61 7.74 7.62
CA ASN A 36 25.27 6.70 6.81
C ASN A 36 24.94 6.85 5.32
N ARG A 37 23.68 7.13 4.98
CA ARG A 37 23.23 7.32 3.59
C ARG A 37 23.91 8.50 2.89
N ASP A 38 24.39 9.50 3.63
CA ASP A 38 25.16 10.60 3.03
C ASP A 38 26.57 10.15 2.60
N TRP A 39 27.14 9.14 3.26
CA TRP A 39 28.42 8.54 2.89
C TRP A 39 28.26 7.39 1.89
N TRP A 40 27.17 6.63 2.00
CA TRP A 40 26.83 5.48 1.18
C TRP A 40 25.40 5.62 0.64
N PRO A 41 25.20 6.40 -0.45
CA PRO A 41 23.85 6.68 -0.97
C PRO A 41 23.06 5.44 -1.40
N ASN A 42 23.77 4.37 -1.79
CA ASN A 42 23.19 3.10 -2.21
C ASN A 42 23.11 2.07 -1.07
N GLU A 43 23.14 2.52 0.21
CA GLU A 43 22.97 1.65 1.37
C GLU A 43 21.57 0.99 1.36
N LEU A 44 21.54 -0.34 1.53
CA LEU A 44 20.29 -1.11 1.59
C LEU A 44 19.37 -0.62 2.71
N LYS A 45 18.11 -0.34 2.35
CA LYS A 45 17.14 0.29 3.24
C LYS A 45 16.39 -0.72 4.12
N LEU A 46 17.00 -1.17 5.21
CA LEU A 46 16.40 -2.15 6.14
C LEU A 46 15.37 -1.58 7.12
N ASN A 47 15.28 -0.26 7.25
CA ASN A 47 14.41 0.36 8.26
C ASN A 47 12.92 0.16 7.99
N ILE A 48 12.53 -0.16 6.75
CA ILE A 48 11.14 -0.47 6.42
C ILE A 48 10.65 -1.79 7.09
N LEU A 49 11.58 -2.69 7.43
CA LEU A 49 11.30 -3.92 8.19
C LEU A 49 11.22 -3.69 9.71
N ARG A 50 11.29 -2.43 10.14
CA ARG A 50 11.18 -1.99 11.54
C ARG A 50 9.98 -1.09 11.78
N GLN A 51 9.25 -0.73 10.72
CA GLN A 51 8.05 0.09 10.82
C GLN A 51 6.96 -0.66 11.62
N HIS A 52 6.09 0.12 12.25
CA HIS A 52 4.95 -0.37 13.03
C HIS A 52 5.34 -1.29 14.19
N ALA A 53 6.60 -1.21 14.64
CA ALA A 53 7.08 -1.96 15.78
C ALA A 53 6.27 -1.61 17.04
N ALA A 54 6.02 -2.62 17.88
CA ALA A 54 5.33 -2.50 19.17
C ALA A 54 5.79 -1.30 20.01
N LYS A 55 7.11 -1.02 20.05
CA LYS A 55 7.67 0.11 20.81
C LYS A 55 7.15 1.49 20.38
N ASN A 56 6.69 1.61 19.14
CA ASN A 56 6.18 2.84 18.55
C ASN A 56 4.64 2.95 18.73
N ASN A 57 3.97 1.88 19.16
CA ASN A 57 2.52 1.84 19.31
C ASN A 57 2.09 2.19 20.76
N PRO A 58 1.43 3.34 20.99
CA PRO A 58 0.98 3.76 22.31
C PRO A 58 -0.22 2.97 22.86
N MET A 59 -0.88 2.14 22.04
CA MET A 59 -2.02 1.33 22.46
C MET A 59 -1.63 0.10 23.27
N GLY A 60 -0.37 -0.36 23.10
CA GLY A 60 0.15 -1.59 23.71
C GLY A 60 -0.23 -2.85 22.93
N ASP A 61 0.52 -3.93 23.15
CA ASP A 61 0.43 -5.19 22.38
C ASP A 61 -0.90 -5.94 22.57
N ASP A 62 -1.60 -5.70 23.69
CA ASP A 62 -2.86 -6.38 24.02
C ASP A 62 -4.11 -5.65 23.48
N PHE A 63 -3.95 -4.50 22.80
CA PHE A 63 -5.09 -3.74 22.29
C PHE A 63 -5.67 -4.38 21.02
N ASN A 64 -6.98 -4.71 21.06
CA ASN A 64 -7.73 -5.18 19.90
C ASN A 64 -8.67 -4.08 19.39
N TYR A 65 -8.37 -3.53 18.22
CA TYR A 65 -9.18 -2.47 17.63
C TYR A 65 -10.56 -2.95 17.20
N ALA A 66 -10.69 -4.18 16.69
CA ALA A 66 -11.99 -4.72 16.27
C ALA A 66 -12.98 -4.83 17.43
N GLU A 67 -12.52 -5.30 18.60
CA GLU A 67 -13.32 -5.30 19.83
C GLU A 67 -13.68 -3.88 20.28
N ALA A 68 -12.72 -2.95 20.24
CA ALA A 68 -12.93 -1.56 20.63
C ALA A 68 -13.98 -0.88 19.73
N PHE A 69 -13.86 -1.04 18.41
CA PHE A 69 -14.80 -0.52 17.42
C PHE A 69 -16.19 -1.12 17.57
N ASN A 70 -16.31 -2.44 17.71
CA ASN A 70 -17.61 -3.10 17.89
C ASN A 70 -18.33 -2.69 19.19
N SER A 71 -17.61 -2.12 20.16
CA SER A 71 -18.18 -1.57 21.40
C SER A 71 -18.70 -0.13 21.29
N ILE A 72 -18.60 0.50 20.11
CA ILE A 72 -19.03 1.88 19.88
C ILE A 72 -20.54 1.96 19.66
N ASP A 73 -21.17 3.02 20.18
CA ASP A 73 -22.51 3.40 19.71
C ASP A 73 -22.38 4.04 18.33
N PHE A 74 -22.45 3.21 17.28
CA PHE A 74 -22.20 3.63 15.91
C PHE A 74 -23.23 4.68 15.43
N ALA A 75 -24.50 4.55 15.86
CA ALA A 75 -25.52 5.52 15.51
C ALA A 75 -25.24 6.90 16.14
N ALA A 76 -24.82 6.93 17.41
CA ALA A 76 -24.41 8.18 18.05
C ALA A 76 -23.16 8.78 17.40
N LEU A 77 -22.15 7.95 17.06
CA LEU A 77 -20.96 8.41 16.34
C LEU A 77 -21.33 9.07 15.02
N LYS A 78 -22.15 8.40 14.21
CA LYS A 78 -22.59 8.90 12.90
C LYS A 78 -23.35 10.22 13.04
N GLN A 79 -24.23 10.31 14.04
CA GLN A 79 -24.98 11.54 14.33
C GLN A 79 -24.06 12.72 14.68
N ASP A 80 -23.07 12.53 15.54
CA ASP A 80 -22.09 13.58 15.89
C ASP A 80 -21.28 14.05 14.66
N VAL A 81 -20.89 13.11 13.78
CA VAL A 81 -20.16 13.43 12.55
C VAL A 81 -21.05 14.23 11.59
N ILE A 82 -22.34 13.90 11.49
CA ILE A 82 -23.32 14.66 10.69
C ILE A 82 -23.54 16.06 11.28
N GLU A 83 -23.71 16.19 12.59
CA GLU A 83 -23.90 17.49 13.26
C GLU A 83 -22.71 18.43 13.04
N LEU A 84 -21.49 17.88 13.11
CA LEU A 84 -20.26 18.60 12.83
C LEU A 84 -20.26 19.26 11.44
N MET A 85 -20.94 18.68 10.44
CA MET A 85 -20.98 19.24 9.09
C MET A 85 -21.55 20.66 9.06
N THR A 86 -22.40 21.03 10.02
CA THR A 86 -23.03 22.37 10.10
C THR A 86 -22.58 23.20 11.30
N ASP A 87 -21.67 22.68 12.13
CA ASP A 87 -21.09 23.40 13.27
C ASP A 87 -19.87 24.22 12.83
N SER A 88 -20.12 25.29 12.08
CA SER A 88 -19.07 26.14 11.51
C SER A 88 -18.18 26.77 12.58
N GLN A 89 -16.87 26.65 12.42
CA GLN A 89 -15.84 27.18 13.33
C GLN A 89 -15.23 28.48 12.79
N ASP A 90 -15.06 29.50 13.65
CA ASP A 90 -14.54 30.81 13.23
C ASP A 90 -13.14 30.79 12.61
N TRP A 91 -12.30 29.82 13.00
CA TRP A 91 -10.93 29.67 12.50
C TRP A 91 -10.86 29.00 11.12
N TRP A 92 -11.92 28.31 10.71
CA TRP A 92 -12.07 27.80 9.34
C TRP A 92 -13.56 27.67 8.99
N PRO A 93 -14.26 28.79 8.71
CA PRO A 93 -15.71 28.77 8.53
C PRO A 93 -16.14 27.89 7.36
N ALA A 94 -17.31 27.24 7.50
CA ALA A 94 -17.83 26.32 6.50
C ALA A 94 -18.36 27.07 5.28
N ASP A 95 -17.89 26.71 4.09
CA ASP A 95 -18.51 27.16 2.84
C ASP A 95 -19.98 26.76 2.84
N TYR A 96 -20.85 27.71 2.48
CA TYR A 96 -22.29 27.53 2.42
C TYR A 96 -22.93 27.11 3.75
N GLY A 97 -22.21 27.27 4.87
CA GLY A 97 -22.61 26.75 6.18
C GLY A 97 -22.53 25.23 6.30
N HIS A 98 -21.79 24.53 5.42
CA HIS A 98 -21.71 23.07 5.44
C HIS A 98 -20.32 22.53 5.02
N TYR A 99 -19.64 21.77 5.89
CA TYR A 99 -18.31 21.18 5.62
C TYR A 99 -18.31 19.96 4.69
N GLY A 100 -19.47 19.51 4.23
CA GLY A 100 -19.63 18.25 3.50
C GLY A 100 -18.67 18.08 2.30
N GLY A 101 -18.61 19.05 1.38
CA GLY A 101 -17.67 18.99 0.25
C GLY A 101 -16.21 18.88 0.68
N PHE A 102 -15.84 19.52 1.80
CA PHE A 102 -14.49 19.47 2.36
C PHE A 102 -14.15 18.10 2.97
N MET A 103 -15.13 17.45 3.63
CA MET A 103 -14.98 16.11 4.20
C MET A 103 -14.99 15.01 3.12
N ILE A 104 -15.77 15.18 2.05
CA ILE A 104 -15.71 14.31 0.87
C ILE A 104 -14.32 14.36 0.24
N ARG A 105 -13.78 15.57 0.02
CA ARG A 105 -12.41 15.74 -0.48
C ARG A 105 -11.39 15.08 0.45
N MET A 106 -11.49 15.25 1.77
CA MET A 106 -10.56 14.62 2.70
C MET A 106 -10.59 13.08 2.60
N ALA A 107 -11.77 12.46 2.58
CA ALA A 107 -11.90 11.02 2.42
C ALA A 107 -11.41 10.53 1.05
N TRP A 108 -11.74 11.27 -0.03
CA TRP A 108 -11.24 11.04 -1.38
C TRP A 108 -9.71 11.05 -1.42
N HIS A 109 -9.06 12.08 -0.87
CA HIS A 109 -7.60 12.21 -0.86
C HIS A 109 -6.92 11.19 0.06
N SER A 110 -7.56 10.81 1.17
CA SER A 110 -7.04 9.75 2.03
C SER A 110 -7.01 8.42 1.26
N ALA A 111 -8.11 8.03 0.63
CA ALA A 111 -8.19 6.77 -0.11
C ALA A 111 -7.48 6.82 -1.47
N GLY A 112 -7.39 8.01 -2.08
CA GLY A 112 -6.96 8.26 -3.45
C GLY A 112 -5.46 8.12 -3.70
N THR A 113 -4.64 7.73 -2.72
CA THR A 113 -3.20 7.51 -2.93
C THR A 113 -2.85 6.05 -3.27
N TYR A 114 -3.82 5.14 -3.17
CA TYR A 114 -3.64 3.70 -3.40
C TYR A 114 -3.20 3.39 -4.83
N ARG A 115 -2.31 2.40 -5.02
CA ARG A 115 -1.92 1.91 -6.36
C ARG A 115 -1.96 0.40 -6.45
N VAL A 116 -2.36 -0.10 -7.62
CA VAL A 116 -2.52 -1.53 -7.86
C VAL A 116 -1.20 -2.31 -7.83
N GLY A 117 -0.11 -1.70 -8.27
CA GLY A 117 1.18 -2.38 -8.47
C GLY A 117 1.77 -2.98 -7.20
N ASP A 118 1.69 -2.26 -6.08
CA ASP A 118 2.22 -2.69 -4.78
C ASP A 118 1.17 -2.67 -3.65
N GLY A 119 -0.05 -2.20 -3.94
CA GLY A 119 -1.14 -2.08 -2.98
C GLY A 119 -0.92 -0.97 -1.94
N ARG A 120 0.15 -0.18 -2.07
CA ARG A 120 0.51 0.88 -1.11
C ARG A 120 -0.30 2.14 -1.34
N GLY A 121 -0.29 3.01 -0.33
CA GLY A 121 -1.19 4.16 -0.24
C GLY A 121 -2.60 3.71 0.15
N GLY A 122 -3.56 4.62 0.06
CA GLY A 122 -4.93 4.39 0.50
C GLY A 122 -5.22 4.90 1.91
N ALA A 123 -6.41 4.58 2.40
CA ALA A 123 -6.93 5.05 3.68
C ALA A 123 -6.69 4.06 4.84
N GLY A 124 -6.20 2.84 4.56
CA GLY A 124 -6.15 1.70 5.47
C GLY A 124 -5.37 1.90 6.76
N THR A 125 -4.43 2.85 6.77
CA THR A 125 -3.52 3.13 7.91
C THR A 125 -3.69 4.55 8.47
N GLY A 126 -4.52 5.39 7.85
CA GLY A 126 -4.75 6.77 8.27
C GLY A 126 -3.54 7.70 8.06
N THR A 127 -2.60 7.34 7.18
CA THR A 127 -1.32 8.06 6.98
C THR A 127 -1.45 9.43 6.33
N HIS A 128 -2.65 9.82 5.88
CA HIS A 128 -2.98 11.19 5.50
C HIS A 128 -2.64 12.22 6.61
N ARG A 129 -2.59 11.78 7.88
CA ARG A 129 -2.20 12.62 9.03
C ARG A 129 -0.69 12.80 9.22
N PHE A 130 0.14 12.08 8.47
CA PHE A 130 1.60 12.09 8.57
C PHE A 130 2.27 12.61 7.30
N ALA A 131 3.55 12.98 7.39
CA ALA A 131 4.36 13.29 6.23
C ALA A 131 4.58 12.01 5.37
N PRO A 132 4.75 12.13 4.05
CA PRO A 132 4.68 13.39 3.29
C PRO A 132 3.24 13.82 2.97
N LEU A 133 2.25 12.92 3.09
CA LEU A 133 0.88 13.14 2.63
C LEU A 133 0.20 14.36 3.29
N ASN A 134 0.44 14.59 4.58
CA ASN A 134 -0.13 15.72 5.30
C ASN A 134 0.32 17.10 4.78
N SER A 135 1.28 17.13 3.85
CA SER A 135 1.96 18.31 3.33
C SER A 135 2.08 18.33 1.81
N TRP A 136 1.55 17.33 1.10
CA TRP A 136 1.44 17.37 -0.36
C TRP A 136 0.65 18.60 -0.82
N PRO A 137 1.04 19.27 -1.93
CA PRO A 137 0.31 20.41 -2.48
C PRO A 137 -1.18 20.12 -2.69
N ASP A 138 -1.50 18.93 -3.23
CA ASP A 138 -2.90 18.55 -3.49
C ASP A 138 -3.69 18.25 -2.20
N ASN A 139 -3.01 18.08 -1.06
CA ASN A 139 -3.64 17.97 0.26
C ASN A 139 -3.78 19.32 0.97
N GLY A 140 -3.56 20.42 0.26
CA GLY A 140 -3.71 21.79 0.75
C GLY A 140 -5.00 21.98 1.56
N ASN A 141 -4.84 22.59 2.73
CA ASN A 141 -5.89 22.85 3.73
C ASN A 141 -6.55 21.61 4.37
N LEU A 142 -6.28 20.37 3.97
CA LEU A 142 -6.88 19.20 4.61
C LEU A 142 -6.37 18.94 6.03
N ASP A 143 -5.32 19.63 6.47
CA ASP A 143 -4.97 19.78 7.88
C ASP A 143 -6.13 20.34 8.71
N LYS A 144 -6.87 21.33 8.19
CA LYS A 144 -8.04 21.90 8.85
C LYS A 144 -9.20 20.91 8.88
N ALA A 145 -9.42 20.13 7.82
CA ALA A 145 -10.45 19.09 7.78
C ALA A 145 -10.25 18.05 8.90
N ARG A 146 -9.01 17.56 9.06
CA ARG A 146 -8.66 16.62 10.14
C ARG A 146 -8.86 17.24 11.53
N LEU A 147 -8.45 18.51 11.71
CA LEU A 147 -8.60 19.21 13.00
C LEU A 147 -10.07 19.46 13.36
N LEU A 148 -10.95 19.70 12.37
CA LEU A 148 -12.39 19.81 12.61
C LEU A 148 -12.96 18.52 13.20
N LEU A 149 -12.44 17.34 12.82
CA LEU A 149 -12.86 16.03 13.33
C LEU A 149 -12.30 15.66 14.71
N TRP A 150 -11.33 16.43 15.24
CA TRP A 150 -10.73 16.14 16.54
C TRP A 150 -11.73 16.03 17.70
N PRO A 151 -12.76 16.89 17.84
CA PRO A 151 -13.76 16.75 18.90
C PRO A 151 -14.47 15.39 18.88
N VAL A 152 -14.75 14.84 17.68
CA VAL A 152 -15.34 13.49 17.52
C VAL A 152 -14.32 12.44 17.95
N LYS A 153 -13.10 12.47 17.41
CA LYS A 153 -12.03 11.53 17.81
C LYS A 153 -11.79 11.55 19.32
N LYS A 154 -11.79 12.73 19.92
CA LYS A 154 -11.62 12.94 21.36
C LYS A 154 -12.76 12.32 22.17
N LYS A 155 -14.01 12.43 21.71
CA LYS A 155 -15.19 11.87 22.38
C LYS A 155 -15.19 10.33 22.37
N TYR A 156 -14.81 9.73 21.26
CA TYR A 156 -14.87 8.27 21.07
C TYR A 156 -13.55 7.54 21.36
N GLY A 157 -12.44 8.27 21.48
CA GLY A 157 -11.16 7.75 21.95
C GLY A 157 -10.62 6.65 21.05
N ASN A 158 -10.26 5.51 21.65
CA ASN A 158 -9.71 4.35 20.96
C ASN A 158 -10.74 3.48 20.24
N LYS A 159 -12.04 3.77 20.38
CA LYS A 159 -13.11 3.02 19.72
C LYS A 159 -13.31 3.39 18.25
N ILE A 160 -12.65 4.44 17.77
CA ILE A 160 -12.64 4.85 16.37
C ILE A 160 -11.22 5.33 16.04
N SER A 161 -10.60 4.74 15.02
CA SER A 161 -9.30 5.17 14.52
C SER A 161 -9.44 6.47 13.72
N TRP A 162 -8.34 7.20 13.51
CA TRP A 162 -8.34 8.29 12.53
C TRP A 162 -8.58 7.78 11.11
N ALA A 163 -8.00 6.62 10.77
CA ALA A 163 -8.22 5.97 9.49
C ALA A 163 -9.72 5.77 9.17
N ASP A 164 -10.48 5.18 10.09
CA ASP A 164 -11.92 5.00 9.92
C ASP A 164 -12.69 6.32 9.99
N LEU A 165 -12.33 7.23 10.92
CA LEU A 165 -13.04 8.50 11.10
C LEU A 165 -12.96 9.39 9.86
N MET A 166 -11.81 9.44 9.18
CA MET A 166 -11.65 10.27 7.97
C MET A 166 -12.56 9.78 6.83
N VAL A 167 -12.65 8.47 6.64
CA VAL A 167 -13.53 7.86 5.63
C VAL A 167 -15.00 8.02 6.03
N LEU A 168 -15.34 7.74 7.29
CA LEU A 168 -16.70 7.89 7.82
C LEU A 168 -17.21 9.32 7.65
N ALA A 169 -16.36 10.33 7.85
CA ALA A 169 -16.72 11.72 7.62
C ALA A 169 -17.12 12.01 6.17
N GLY A 170 -16.43 11.42 5.18
CA GLY A 170 -16.80 11.51 3.77
C GLY A 170 -18.16 10.84 3.49
N ASN A 171 -18.39 9.63 4.01
CA ASN A 171 -19.68 8.95 3.89
C ASN A 171 -20.82 9.75 4.53
N CYS A 172 -20.63 10.24 5.75
CA CYS A 172 -21.63 11.05 6.45
C CYS A 172 -21.93 12.36 5.72
N ALA A 173 -20.92 12.98 5.12
CA ALA A 173 -21.08 14.19 4.31
C ALA A 173 -21.93 13.94 3.06
N LEU A 174 -21.72 12.83 2.36
CA LEU A 174 -22.55 12.43 1.23
C LEU A 174 -24.02 12.24 1.66
N GLU A 175 -24.24 11.50 2.74
CA GLU A 175 -25.58 11.23 3.27
C GLU A 175 -26.30 12.49 3.76
N SER A 176 -25.60 13.38 4.47
CA SER A 176 -26.18 14.63 4.99
C SER A 176 -26.61 15.59 3.87
N MET A 177 -25.98 15.48 2.69
CA MET A 177 -26.32 16.24 1.50
C MET A 177 -27.29 15.49 0.56
N GLY A 178 -27.80 14.32 0.97
CA GLY A 178 -28.88 13.60 0.31
C GLY A 178 -28.47 12.48 -0.65
N PHE A 179 -27.19 12.07 -0.65
CA PHE A 179 -26.73 10.92 -1.43
C PHE A 179 -26.82 9.61 -0.64
N PRO A 180 -27.52 8.57 -1.12
CA PRO A 180 -27.53 7.27 -0.48
C PRO A 180 -26.23 6.51 -0.79
N THR A 181 -25.36 6.35 0.21
CA THR A 181 -24.13 5.55 0.05
C THR A 181 -24.45 4.05 -0.04
N PHE A 182 -23.55 3.26 -0.62
CA PHE A 182 -23.71 1.81 -0.72
C PHE A 182 -23.60 1.13 0.67
N GLY A 183 -22.82 1.71 1.57
CA GLY A 183 -22.57 1.25 2.93
C GLY A 183 -21.25 1.79 3.47
N PHE A 184 -20.86 1.31 4.65
CA PHE A 184 -19.60 1.64 5.31
C PHE A 184 -19.09 0.48 6.16
N ALA A 185 -17.78 0.27 6.16
CA ALA A 185 -17.11 -0.59 7.12
C ALA A 185 -15.97 0.13 7.83
N GLY A 186 -15.89 -0.07 9.15
CA GLY A 186 -14.70 0.20 9.94
C GLY A 186 -13.77 -1.01 9.97
N GLY A 187 -12.66 -0.90 10.70
CA GLY A 187 -11.65 -1.96 10.84
C GLY A 187 -10.23 -1.54 10.43
N ARG A 188 -10.04 -0.27 10.07
CA ARG A 188 -8.72 0.30 9.77
C ARG A 188 -8.02 0.68 11.07
N GLU A 189 -6.84 0.13 11.32
CA GLU A 189 -6.05 0.46 12.50
C GLU A 189 -5.14 1.67 12.25
N ASP A 190 -5.01 2.56 13.23
CA ASP A 190 -4.09 3.69 13.13
C ASP A 190 -2.63 3.19 13.23
N VAL A 191 -1.77 3.65 12.31
CA VAL A 191 -0.31 3.54 12.47
C VAL A 191 0.25 4.75 13.23
N TRP A 192 1.47 4.67 13.76
CA TRP A 192 2.00 5.68 14.70
C TRP A 192 3.24 6.42 14.19
N GLU A 193 3.65 6.14 12.97
CA GLU A 193 4.78 6.78 12.30
C GLU A 193 4.49 6.89 10.79
N PRO A 194 5.18 7.81 10.07
CA PRO A 194 5.13 7.87 8.62
C PRO A 194 5.53 6.54 7.96
N GLU A 195 4.83 6.19 6.87
CA GLU A 195 5.24 5.08 6.00
C GLU A 195 6.50 5.48 5.20
N GLN A 196 7.53 4.64 5.25
CA GLN A 196 8.80 4.88 4.57
C GLN A 196 9.07 3.88 3.44
N ASP A 197 8.17 2.92 3.28
CA ASP A 197 8.19 1.84 2.29
C ASP A 197 7.55 2.24 0.95
N ILE A 198 6.90 3.40 0.88
CA ILE A 198 6.22 3.85 -0.35
C ILE A 198 7.17 4.65 -1.25
N TYR A 199 7.33 4.19 -2.49
CA TYR A 199 7.97 4.94 -3.56
C TYR A 199 6.94 5.83 -4.29
N TRP A 200 6.92 7.11 -3.94
CA TRP A 200 6.02 8.10 -4.54
C TRP A 200 6.51 8.65 -5.89
N GLY A 201 7.77 8.37 -6.25
CA GLY A 201 8.50 8.94 -7.38
C GLY A 201 9.92 9.35 -6.97
N SER A 202 10.77 9.62 -7.94
CA SER A 202 12.18 10.00 -7.75
C SER A 202 12.42 11.52 -7.75
N GLU A 203 11.37 12.32 -7.95
CA GLU A 203 11.47 13.78 -8.02
C GLU A 203 11.97 14.39 -6.71
N THR A 204 12.68 15.51 -6.85
CA THR A 204 13.24 16.25 -5.69
C THR A 204 12.49 17.55 -5.39
N GLU A 205 11.51 17.91 -6.22
CA GLU A 205 10.67 19.09 -6.07
C GLU A 205 9.17 18.71 -6.15
N TRP A 206 8.32 19.47 -5.43
CA TRP A 206 6.87 19.28 -5.52
C TRP A 206 6.35 19.72 -6.88
N LEU A 207 5.36 18.98 -7.39
CA LEU A 207 4.72 19.20 -8.69
C LEU A 207 5.67 19.04 -9.90
N ASP A 208 6.85 18.47 -9.70
CA ASP A 208 7.71 18.01 -10.78
C ASP A 208 7.24 16.65 -11.30
N ASN A 209 7.58 16.34 -12.55
CA ASN A 209 7.27 15.08 -13.21
C ASN A 209 8.25 14.64 -14.30
N ASP A 210 9.37 15.34 -14.52
CA ASP A 210 10.29 14.96 -15.59
C ASP A 210 10.79 13.50 -15.40
N GLU A 211 11.16 13.14 -14.18
CA GLU A 211 11.72 11.83 -13.85
C GLU A 211 10.73 10.67 -14.08
N ARG A 212 9.45 10.83 -13.71
CA ARG A 212 8.44 9.76 -13.87
C ARG A 212 8.00 9.52 -15.31
N TYR A 213 8.39 10.37 -16.25
CA TYR A 213 8.17 10.17 -17.69
C TYR A 213 9.47 9.87 -18.45
N ASP A 214 10.62 9.79 -17.77
CA ASP A 214 11.90 9.33 -18.35
C ASP A 214 11.92 7.80 -18.46
N THR A 215 11.01 7.29 -19.28
CA THR A 215 10.83 5.87 -19.57
C THR A 215 11.08 5.60 -21.05
N SER A 216 11.38 4.35 -21.41
CA SER A 216 11.69 4.00 -22.80
C SER A 216 10.53 4.20 -23.78
N ASP A 217 9.29 4.17 -23.28
CA ASP A 217 8.06 4.41 -24.03
C ASP A 217 7.51 5.83 -23.86
N GLY A 218 8.03 6.62 -22.92
CA GLY A 218 7.57 7.98 -22.61
C GLY A 218 6.26 8.01 -21.82
N ASP A 219 5.80 6.86 -21.32
CA ASP A 219 4.63 6.74 -20.46
C ASP A 219 5.04 6.80 -18.97
N LEU A 220 4.05 7.03 -18.12
CA LEU A 220 4.22 7.16 -16.67
C LEU A 220 4.92 5.92 -16.07
N GLU A 221 5.97 6.11 -15.26
CA GLU A 221 6.82 5.06 -14.69
C GLU A 221 6.00 3.96 -14.00
N GLY A 222 6.25 2.70 -14.39
CA GLY A 222 5.73 1.50 -13.74
C GLY A 222 4.23 1.55 -13.44
N HIS A 223 3.88 1.46 -12.16
CA HIS A 223 2.50 1.62 -11.67
C HIS A 223 2.32 2.92 -10.89
N LEU A 224 3.09 3.98 -11.19
CA LEU A 224 2.86 5.29 -10.58
C LEU A 224 1.43 5.75 -10.78
N GLY A 225 0.75 6.11 -9.69
CA GLY A 225 -0.68 6.42 -9.69
C GLY A 225 -1.01 7.89 -9.95
N ALA A 226 -0.01 8.77 -10.05
CA ALA A 226 -0.20 10.21 -10.25
C ALA A 226 0.78 10.78 -11.28
N VAL A 227 0.38 11.86 -11.96
CA VAL A 227 1.18 12.49 -13.04
C VAL A 227 2.19 13.54 -12.57
N HIS A 228 2.16 13.94 -11.30
CA HIS A 228 3.18 14.80 -10.67
C HIS A 228 3.42 14.39 -9.22
N MET A 229 4.60 14.70 -8.70
CA MET A 229 4.93 14.47 -7.29
C MET A 229 4.06 15.38 -6.42
N GLY A 230 3.29 14.80 -5.50
CA GLY A 230 2.42 15.56 -4.59
C GLY A 230 0.99 15.80 -5.08
N LEU A 231 0.59 15.23 -6.23
CA LEU A 231 -0.80 15.13 -6.67
C LEU A 231 -1.41 13.77 -6.32
N ILE A 232 -2.75 13.72 -6.18
CA ILE A 232 -3.46 12.45 -5.98
C ILE A 232 -3.55 11.66 -7.29
N TYR A 233 -3.99 12.30 -8.39
CA TYR A 233 -4.14 11.66 -9.71
C TYR A 233 -3.53 12.51 -10.83
N VAL A 234 -4.24 13.55 -11.25
CA VAL A 234 -3.91 14.36 -12.43
C VAL A 234 -3.82 15.83 -12.09
N ASN A 235 -3.14 16.61 -12.93
CA ASN A 235 -3.15 18.06 -12.81
C ASN A 235 -4.51 18.62 -13.28
N PRO A 236 -5.26 19.36 -12.43
CA PRO A 236 -6.60 19.84 -12.78
C PRO A 236 -6.62 20.91 -13.88
N GLU A 237 -5.49 21.59 -14.12
CA GLU A 237 -5.33 22.55 -15.22
C GLU A 237 -5.09 21.84 -16.56
N GLY A 238 -4.78 20.54 -16.54
CA GLY A 238 -4.37 19.70 -17.66
C GLY A 238 -2.87 19.38 -17.63
N PRO A 239 -2.38 18.51 -18.52
CA PRO A 239 -1.00 17.99 -18.43
C PRO A 239 0.03 19.12 -18.49
N ASN A 240 0.90 19.19 -17.48
CA ASN A 240 1.88 20.27 -17.29
C ASN A 240 1.27 21.68 -17.29
N GLY A 241 0.02 21.82 -16.85
CA GLY A 241 -0.73 23.08 -16.85
C GLY A 241 -1.27 23.48 -18.23
N GLU A 242 -1.12 22.66 -19.27
CA GLU A 242 -1.73 22.90 -20.57
C GLU A 242 -3.23 22.55 -20.53
N PRO A 243 -4.14 23.50 -20.81
CA PRO A 243 -5.58 23.26 -20.75
C PRO A 243 -6.12 22.49 -21.97
N ASP A 244 -5.64 21.26 -22.15
CA ASP A 244 -6.06 20.30 -23.16
C ASP A 244 -6.89 19.17 -22.52
N PRO A 245 -8.23 19.20 -22.68
CA PRO A 245 -9.11 18.19 -22.09
C PRO A 245 -8.89 16.77 -22.61
N LEU A 246 -8.41 16.59 -23.85
CA LEU A 246 -8.20 15.25 -24.43
C LEU A 246 -6.92 14.62 -23.89
N LYS A 247 -5.85 15.41 -23.75
CA LYS A 247 -4.65 14.92 -23.05
C LYS A 247 -4.93 14.69 -21.55
N SER A 248 -5.76 15.53 -20.92
CA SER A 248 -6.20 15.28 -19.55
C SER A 248 -6.98 13.96 -19.43
N ALA A 249 -7.84 13.63 -20.41
CA ALA A 249 -8.55 12.35 -20.42
C ALA A 249 -7.60 11.14 -20.45
N HIS A 250 -6.51 11.23 -21.22
CA HIS A 250 -5.48 10.19 -21.26
C HIS A 250 -4.85 9.96 -19.88
N ASP A 251 -4.43 11.03 -19.22
CA ASP A 251 -3.84 10.95 -17.88
C ASP A 251 -4.83 10.43 -16.84
N ILE A 252 -6.11 10.82 -16.93
CA ILE A 252 -7.18 10.32 -16.07
C ILE A 252 -7.32 8.79 -16.24
N LYS A 253 -7.40 8.29 -17.47
CA LYS A 253 -7.52 6.84 -17.76
C LYS A 253 -6.37 6.04 -17.14
N ILE A 254 -5.13 6.50 -17.33
CA ILE A 254 -3.95 5.81 -16.82
C ILE A 254 -3.95 5.81 -15.29
N THR A 255 -4.11 6.98 -14.68
CA THR A 255 -3.99 7.13 -13.22
C THR A 255 -5.12 6.41 -12.49
N PHE A 256 -6.38 6.59 -12.90
CA PHE A 256 -7.51 5.87 -12.30
C PHE A 256 -7.43 4.36 -12.52
N GLY A 257 -7.00 3.90 -13.70
CA GLY A 257 -6.75 2.47 -13.96
C GLY A 257 -5.69 1.89 -13.02
N ARG A 258 -4.58 2.61 -12.81
CA ARG A 258 -3.53 2.25 -11.82
C ARG A 258 -3.99 2.35 -10.37
N MET A 259 -5.19 2.87 -10.14
CA MET A 259 -5.87 2.89 -8.84
C MET A 259 -7.11 1.98 -8.83
N ALA A 260 -7.18 0.98 -9.70
CA ALA A 260 -8.27 0.01 -9.78
C ALA A 260 -9.65 0.62 -10.08
N MET A 261 -9.71 1.70 -10.87
CA MET A 261 -10.97 2.29 -11.32
C MET A 261 -11.07 2.23 -12.85
N ASN A 262 -12.15 1.65 -13.35
CA ASN A 262 -12.44 1.64 -14.79
C ASN A 262 -13.07 2.97 -15.25
N ASP A 263 -13.39 3.10 -16.54
CA ASP A 263 -13.94 4.33 -17.10
C ASP A 263 -15.29 4.75 -16.48
N GLU A 264 -16.18 3.80 -16.19
CA GLU A 264 -17.49 4.06 -15.59
C GLU A 264 -17.35 4.52 -14.14
N GLU A 265 -16.53 3.82 -13.35
CA GLU A 265 -16.20 4.17 -11.97
C GLU A 265 -15.53 5.55 -11.90
N THR A 266 -14.65 5.85 -12.86
CA THR A 266 -13.94 7.14 -12.96
C THR A 266 -14.89 8.29 -13.20
N VAL A 267 -15.76 8.20 -14.22
CA VAL A 267 -16.76 9.25 -14.49
C VAL A 267 -17.71 9.40 -13.31
N ALA A 268 -18.11 8.29 -12.68
CA ALA A 268 -18.99 8.31 -11.52
C ALA A 268 -18.35 9.00 -10.31
N LEU A 269 -17.07 8.73 -10.02
CA LEU A 269 -16.33 9.34 -8.90
C LEU A 269 -16.10 10.84 -9.12
N VAL A 270 -15.63 11.24 -10.30
CA VAL A 270 -15.36 12.65 -10.61
C VAL A 270 -16.65 13.46 -10.58
N ALA A 271 -17.68 13.03 -11.33
CA ALA A 271 -18.96 13.73 -11.36
C ALA A 271 -19.68 13.70 -10.01
N GLY A 272 -19.59 12.58 -9.29
CA GLY A 272 -20.21 12.40 -7.97
C GLY A 272 -19.57 13.30 -6.92
N GLY A 273 -18.23 13.33 -6.85
CA GLY A 273 -17.50 14.22 -5.96
C GLY A 273 -17.73 15.70 -6.29
N HIS A 274 -17.61 16.08 -7.58
CA HIS A 274 -17.79 17.45 -8.04
C HIS A 274 -19.26 17.90 -8.13
N THR A 275 -20.22 17.06 -7.74
CA THR A 275 -21.59 17.53 -7.45
C THR A 275 -21.60 18.45 -6.23
N PHE A 276 -20.60 18.33 -5.34
CA PHE A 276 -20.53 19.03 -4.07
C PHE A 276 -19.37 20.04 -4.00
N GLY A 277 -19.54 21.09 -3.19
CA GLY A 277 -18.49 22.02 -2.81
C GLY A 277 -18.02 23.00 -3.89
N LYS A 278 -16.77 23.45 -3.75
CA LYS A 278 -16.08 24.39 -4.64
C LYS A 278 -14.56 24.19 -4.59
N ALA A 279 -13.86 24.75 -5.56
CA ALA A 279 -12.42 24.98 -5.49
C ALA A 279 -12.11 26.36 -4.86
N HIS A 280 -10.88 26.55 -4.34
CA HIS A 280 -10.42 27.78 -3.68
C HIS A 280 -9.12 28.31 -4.30
N GLY A 281 -9.18 29.54 -4.80
CA GLY A 281 -8.16 30.22 -5.59
C GLY A 281 -8.39 31.73 -5.61
N ALA A 282 -8.70 32.31 -4.45
CA ALA A 282 -9.11 33.71 -4.31
C ALA A 282 -8.03 34.73 -4.70
N ALA A 283 -6.75 34.36 -4.63
CA ALA A 283 -5.61 35.18 -5.04
C ALA A 283 -4.37 34.33 -5.28
N ASP A 284 -3.29 34.99 -5.73
CA ASP A 284 -1.98 34.39 -6.00
C ASP A 284 -1.40 33.65 -4.77
N PRO A 285 -1.28 32.30 -4.81
CA PRO A 285 -0.81 31.52 -3.68
C PRO A 285 0.64 31.84 -3.30
N GLU A 286 1.51 32.18 -4.26
CA GLU A 286 2.93 32.46 -3.98
C GLU A 286 3.13 33.71 -3.12
N LYS A 287 2.16 34.64 -3.16
CA LYS A 287 2.20 35.86 -2.36
C LYS A 287 1.60 35.71 -0.96
N TYR A 288 0.57 34.88 -0.83
CA TYR A 288 -0.31 34.91 0.33
C TYR A 288 -0.33 33.64 1.16
N VAL A 289 0.08 32.50 0.60
CA VAL A 289 0.03 31.18 1.26
C VAL A 289 1.41 30.83 1.81
N GLY A 290 1.46 30.54 3.11
CA GLY A 290 2.68 30.11 3.80
C GLY A 290 3.03 28.63 3.60
N VAL A 291 4.05 28.20 4.32
CA VAL A 291 4.63 26.84 4.25
C VAL A 291 3.61 25.77 4.67
N GLU A 292 3.68 24.61 4.04
CA GLU A 292 2.92 23.39 4.33
C GLU A 292 3.15 22.86 5.77
N PRO A 293 2.25 22.02 6.33
CA PRO A 293 2.26 21.67 7.75
C PRO A 293 3.58 21.11 8.30
N HIS A 294 4.30 20.29 7.54
CA HIS A 294 5.56 19.71 8.02
C HIS A 294 6.74 20.71 8.01
N GLY A 295 6.66 21.76 7.19
CA GLY A 295 7.62 22.86 7.15
C GLY A 295 7.20 24.10 7.95
N ALA A 296 5.97 24.13 8.45
CA ALA A 296 5.42 25.26 9.20
C ALA A 296 6.12 25.49 10.55
N SER A 297 5.96 26.70 11.09
CA SER A 297 6.48 27.02 12.41
C SER A 297 5.72 26.28 13.51
N ILE A 298 6.39 26.04 14.66
CA ILE A 298 5.85 25.21 15.73
C ILE A 298 4.54 25.76 16.31
N GLU A 299 4.35 27.08 16.31
CA GLU A 299 3.14 27.75 16.81
C GLU A 299 1.91 27.55 15.92
N GLU A 300 2.07 27.03 14.70
CA GLU A 300 0.94 26.63 13.84
C GLU A 300 0.35 25.28 14.29
N MET A 301 0.96 24.57 15.25
CA MET A 301 0.34 23.43 15.96
C MET A 301 -0.26 22.34 15.03
N SER A 302 0.48 21.96 13.99
CA SER A 302 0.08 21.01 12.93
C SER A 302 -0.81 21.58 11.81
N THR A 303 -1.12 22.89 11.82
CA THR A 303 -1.61 23.57 10.61
C THR A 303 -0.46 24.03 9.72
N GLY A 304 -0.77 24.25 8.44
CA GLY A 304 0.13 24.86 7.45
C GLY A 304 -0.65 25.76 6.49
N TRP A 305 -0.02 26.14 5.37
CA TRP A 305 -0.65 26.95 4.31
C TRP A 305 -1.34 28.20 4.84
N LYS A 306 -0.73 28.87 5.82
CA LYS A 306 -1.29 30.06 6.44
C LYS A 306 -1.57 31.12 5.38
N ASN A 307 -2.83 31.49 5.24
CA ASN A 307 -3.27 32.44 4.22
C ASN A 307 -3.37 33.86 4.78
N THR A 308 -2.64 34.78 4.16
CA THR A 308 -2.59 36.21 4.53
C THR A 308 -3.41 37.11 3.62
N TYR A 309 -4.09 36.55 2.62
CA TYR A 309 -4.97 37.30 1.73
C TYR A 309 -6.28 37.67 2.45
N GLU A 310 -6.46 38.96 2.72
CA GLU A 310 -7.64 39.49 3.41
C GLU A 310 -7.95 38.74 4.72
N SER A 311 -9.07 37.99 4.80
CA SER A 311 -9.40 37.17 5.98
C SER A 311 -8.79 35.76 5.96
N GLY A 312 -8.28 35.32 4.80
CA GLY A 312 -7.69 34.00 4.58
C GLY A 312 -8.68 32.83 4.50
N VAL A 313 -9.98 33.07 4.69
CA VAL A 313 -11.05 32.06 4.78
C VAL A 313 -12.27 32.43 3.91
N LEU A 314 -13.19 31.48 3.70
CA LEU A 314 -14.39 31.65 2.85
C LEU A 314 -14.03 32.18 1.46
N GLN A 315 -14.56 33.34 1.05
CA GLN A 315 -14.28 33.95 -0.26
C GLN A 315 -12.79 34.32 -0.45
N HIS A 316 -11.98 34.33 0.61
CA HIS A 316 -10.55 34.64 0.56
C HIS A 316 -9.66 33.40 0.72
N ALA A 317 -10.25 32.20 0.82
CA ALA A 317 -9.50 30.95 0.92
C ALA A 317 -8.74 30.64 -0.37
N ILE A 318 -7.55 30.05 -0.23
CA ILE A 318 -6.68 29.62 -1.34
C ILE A 318 -6.23 28.20 -1.02
N THR A 319 -6.49 27.26 -1.94
CA THR A 319 -6.10 25.85 -1.84
C THR A 319 -5.38 25.42 -3.11
N SER A 320 -6.12 25.21 -4.22
CA SER A 320 -5.56 24.73 -5.49
C SER A 320 -5.21 25.85 -6.45
N GLY A 321 -5.70 27.07 -6.21
CA GLY A 321 -5.60 28.16 -7.18
C GLY A 321 -6.76 28.19 -8.18
N ILE A 322 -7.56 27.13 -8.30
CA ILE A 322 -8.82 27.14 -9.07
C ILE A 322 -9.93 27.73 -8.19
N GLU A 323 -10.85 28.51 -8.76
CA GLU A 323 -11.89 29.21 -8.00
C GLU A 323 -13.28 29.01 -8.61
N GLY A 324 -14.21 28.53 -7.77
CA GLY A 324 -15.64 28.47 -8.08
C GLY A 324 -16.28 27.13 -7.78
N ALA A 325 -17.61 27.08 -7.87
CA ALA A 325 -18.42 25.88 -7.65
C ALA A 325 -18.77 25.21 -8.99
N TRP A 326 -18.83 23.88 -9.01
CA TRP A 326 -19.23 23.09 -10.19
C TRP A 326 -20.74 23.17 -10.44
N THR A 327 -21.53 23.19 -9.36
CA THR A 327 -23.00 23.15 -9.40
C THR A 327 -23.61 24.39 -8.74
N PRO A 328 -24.84 24.78 -9.11
CA PRO A 328 -25.55 25.88 -8.47
C PRO A 328 -26.09 25.52 -7.08
N ASN A 329 -26.09 24.24 -6.69
CA ASN A 329 -26.47 23.75 -5.35
C ASN A 329 -25.32 22.95 -4.71
N PRO A 330 -24.23 23.59 -4.26
CA PRO A 330 -23.00 22.89 -3.83
C PRO A 330 -23.13 21.96 -2.62
N THR A 331 -24.24 22.01 -1.89
CA THR A 331 -24.45 21.22 -0.66
C THR A 331 -25.60 20.22 -0.80
N LYS A 332 -25.88 19.77 -2.02
CA LYS A 332 -27.01 18.89 -2.31
C LYS A 332 -26.69 17.90 -3.43
N TRP A 333 -27.06 16.65 -3.23
CA TRP A 333 -27.09 15.65 -4.28
C TRP A 333 -28.26 15.93 -5.25
N ASP A 334 -27.93 16.20 -6.50
CA ASP A 334 -28.87 16.35 -7.59
C ASP A 334 -28.20 16.04 -8.95
N ALA A 335 -28.91 16.26 -10.05
CA ALA A 335 -28.41 15.99 -11.40
C ALA A 335 -27.62 17.18 -12.00
N ASP A 336 -27.29 18.21 -11.21
CA ASP A 336 -26.84 19.48 -11.77
C ASP A 336 -25.45 19.42 -12.39
N TYR A 337 -24.54 18.55 -11.92
CA TYR A 337 -23.20 18.42 -12.51
C TYR A 337 -23.26 18.17 -14.03
N PHE A 338 -23.98 17.13 -14.47
CA PHE A 338 -24.11 16.83 -15.89
C PHE A 338 -24.99 17.84 -16.63
N ASN A 339 -26.02 18.40 -15.98
CA ASN A 339 -26.81 19.48 -16.58
C ASN A 339 -25.93 20.70 -16.92
N VAL A 340 -24.98 21.03 -16.05
CA VAL A 340 -24.05 22.15 -16.21
C VAL A 340 -22.99 21.80 -17.26
N LEU A 341 -22.30 20.67 -17.10
CA LEU A 341 -21.21 20.25 -17.98
C LEU A 341 -21.67 20.16 -19.44
N LEU A 342 -22.77 19.44 -19.69
CA LEU A 342 -23.15 19.04 -21.05
C LEU A 342 -23.99 20.09 -21.80
N ASN A 343 -24.79 20.91 -21.10
CA ASN A 343 -25.74 21.83 -21.75
C ASN A 343 -25.26 23.27 -21.91
N TYR A 344 -24.16 23.67 -21.27
CA TYR A 344 -23.57 24.99 -21.47
C TYR A 344 -22.41 24.94 -22.46
N ASP A 345 -22.20 26.06 -23.16
CA ASP A 345 -20.98 26.33 -23.90
C ASP A 345 -19.95 26.91 -22.93
N TRP A 346 -18.70 26.48 -23.09
CA TRP A 346 -17.61 26.80 -22.16
C TRP A 346 -16.50 27.55 -22.89
N GLU A 347 -15.92 28.52 -22.20
CA GLU A 347 -14.71 29.22 -22.64
C GLU A 347 -13.61 29.10 -21.59
N LEU A 348 -12.37 28.97 -22.06
CA LEU A 348 -11.18 28.95 -21.22
C LEU A 348 -10.98 30.35 -20.62
N THR A 349 -10.76 30.39 -19.31
CA THR A 349 -10.50 31.60 -18.55
C THR A 349 -9.38 31.38 -17.53
N LYS A 350 -9.11 32.39 -16.70
CA LYS A 350 -8.20 32.32 -15.57
C LYS A 350 -8.94 32.60 -14.27
N SER A 351 -8.59 31.85 -13.22
CA SER A 351 -9.03 32.14 -11.85
C SER A 351 -8.44 33.45 -11.34
N PRO A 352 -8.91 34.00 -10.19
CA PRO A 352 -8.25 35.13 -9.53
C PRO A 352 -6.79 34.86 -9.15
N ALA A 353 -6.42 33.59 -8.91
CA ALA A 353 -5.03 33.16 -8.68
C ALA A 353 -4.21 32.98 -9.97
N GLY A 354 -4.83 33.03 -11.15
CA GLY A 354 -4.16 32.85 -12.43
C GLY A 354 -4.12 31.41 -12.97
N ALA A 355 -4.83 30.48 -12.35
CA ALA A 355 -4.95 29.09 -12.82
C ALA A 355 -5.90 28.98 -14.03
N HIS A 356 -5.61 28.09 -14.98
CA HIS A 356 -6.51 27.74 -16.07
C HIS A 356 -7.77 27.04 -15.55
N GLN A 357 -8.93 27.56 -15.95
CA GLN A 357 -10.22 26.94 -15.67
C GLN A 357 -11.22 27.33 -16.76
N TRP A 358 -12.40 26.71 -16.76
CA TRP A 358 -13.44 26.96 -17.74
C TRP A 358 -14.64 27.63 -17.07
N THR A 359 -15.24 28.62 -17.75
CA THR A 359 -16.47 29.29 -17.32
C THR A 359 -17.55 29.14 -18.40
N PRO A 360 -18.84 29.07 -18.05
CA PRO A 360 -19.90 29.15 -19.04
C PRO A 360 -19.82 30.48 -19.80
N THR A 361 -20.08 30.45 -21.10
CA THR A 361 -20.18 31.67 -21.91
C THR A 361 -21.35 32.53 -21.48
N ALA A 362 -21.29 33.84 -21.75
CA ALA A 362 -22.40 34.75 -21.44
C ALA A 362 -23.71 34.34 -22.14
N GLU A 363 -23.63 33.83 -23.37
CA GLU A 363 -24.76 33.37 -24.18
C GLU A 363 -25.47 32.15 -23.57
N SER A 364 -24.75 31.35 -22.79
CA SER A 364 -25.30 30.17 -22.12
C SER A 364 -26.35 30.52 -21.06
N ASN A 365 -26.41 31.77 -20.59
CA ASN A 365 -27.31 32.23 -19.53
C ASN A 365 -27.32 31.26 -18.32
N ALA A 366 -26.13 30.80 -17.94
CA ALA A 366 -25.95 29.75 -16.95
C ALA A 366 -26.52 30.17 -15.59
N ARG A 367 -27.01 29.19 -14.83
CA ARG A 367 -27.30 29.40 -13.40
C ARG A 367 -26.01 29.77 -12.68
N MET A 368 -26.14 30.47 -11.56
CA MET A 368 -25.03 30.86 -10.70
C MET A 368 -25.13 30.14 -9.36
N ALA A 369 -23.97 29.84 -8.77
CA ALA A 369 -23.87 29.32 -7.40
C ALA A 369 -23.92 30.49 -6.40
N PRO A 370 -24.29 30.24 -5.12
CA PRO A 370 -24.06 31.20 -4.05
C PRO A 370 -22.55 31.43 -3.85
N THR A 371 -22.15 32.58 -3.29
CA THR A 371 -20.79 32.76 -2.74
C THR A 371 -20.58 31.86 -1.52
N ALA A 372 -19.33 31.63 -1.11
CA ALA A 372 -18.98 30.77 0.02
C ALA A 372 -19.68 31.19 1.33
N ASP A 373 -19.85 32.48 1.59
CA ASP A 373 -20.56 33.02 2.76
C ASP A 373 -22.09 33.10 2.58
N GLY A 374 -22.60 32.74 1.38
CA GLY A 374 -24.02 32.80 1.02
C GLY A 374 -24.57 34.20 0.80
N SER A 375 -23.76 35.27 0.85
CA SER A 375 -24.24 36.65 0.76
C SER A 375 -24.49 37.13 -0.68
N GLY A 376 -23.93 36.44 -1.67
CA GLY A 376 -23.99 36.80 -3.08
C GLY A 376 -24.07 35.60 -4.02
N LYS A 377 -23.72 35.83 -5.28
CA LYS A 377 -23.67 34.82 -6.34
C LYS A 377 -22.34 34.88 -7.09
N GLN A 378 -21.92 33.74 -7.62
CA GLN A 378 -20.71 33.58 -8.42
C GLN A 378 -20.99 32.70 -9.65
N ALA A 379 -20.15 32.86 -10.68
CA ALA A 379 -20.20 32.00 -11.85
C ALA A 379 -19.84 30.54 -11.49
N LEU A 380 -20.36 29.61 -12.28
CA LEU A 380 -19.92 28.21 -12.22
C LEU A 380 -18.56 28.08 -12.89
N MET A 381 -17.80 27.05 -12.51
CA MET A 381 -16.58 26.67 -13.23
C MET A 381 -16.58 25.19 -13.61
N MET A 382 -15.61 24.81 -14.44
CA MET A 382 -15.15 23.43 -14.64
C MET A 382 -13.62 23.45 -14.77
N THR A 383 -12.95 22.41 -14.29
CA THR A 383 -11.52 22.21 -14.52
C THR A 383 -11.26 21.65 -15.91
N THR A 384 -10.00 21.63 -16.38
CA THR A 384 -9.66 20.95 -17.64
C THR A 384 -9.95 19.45 -17.54
N ALA A 385 -9.74 18.86 -16.36
CA ALA A 385 -10.09 17.47 -16.07
C ALA A 385 -11.61 17.21 -16.17
N ASP A 386 -12.45 18.14 -15.69
CA ASP A 386 -13.91 18.02 -15.86
C ASP A 386 -14.32 18.10 -17.34
N MET A 387 -13.67 18.98 -18.11
CA MET A 387 -13.93 19.09 -19.55
C MET A 387 -13.53 17.81 -20.30
N ALA A 388 -12.61 17.01 -19.78
CA ALA A 388 -12.26 15.71 -20.34
C ALA A 388 -13.47 14.77 -20.39
N LEU A 389 -14.34 14.80 -19.37
CA LEU A 389 -15.56 13.99 -19.30
C LEU A 389 -16.58 14.39 -20.39
N LYS A 390 -16.51 15.63 -20.87
CA LYS A 390 -17.33 16.14 -21.98
C LYS A 390 -16.70 15.87 -23.35
N MET A 391 -15.38 15.88 -23.47
CA MET A 391 -14.69 15.92 -24.75
C MET A 391 -14.12 14.56 -25.20
N ASP A 392 -13.69 13.70 -24.28
CA ASP A 392 -13.27 12.34 -24.62
C ASP A 392 -14.48 11.49 -25.05
N PRO A 393 -14.42 10.77 -26.20
CA PRO A 393 -15.57 10.00 -26.69
C PRO A 393 -16.12 8.97 -25.71
N THR A 394 -15.24 8.24 -25.00
CA THR A 394 -15.66 7.19 -24.05
C THR A 394 -16.32 7.81 -22.83
N TYR A 395 -15.67 8.82 -22.22
CA TYR A 395 -16.25 9.50 -21.07
C TYR A 395 -17.50 10.29 -21.41
N ARG A 396 -17.59 10.84 -22.63
CA ARG A 396 -18.78 11.53 -23.11
C ARG A 396 -19.98 10.59 -23.22
N GLU A 397 -19.78 9.38 -23.73
CA GLU A 397 -20.84 8.36 -23.81
C GLU A 397 -21.39 8.02 -22.41
N ILE A 398 -20.50 7.78 -21.44
CA ILE A 398 -20.86 7.48 -20.05
C ILE A 398 -21.56 8.69 -19.41
N SER A 399 -21.02 9.90 -19.59
CA SER A 399 -21.57 11.14 -19.07
C SER A 399 -22.96 11.43 -19.61
N GLU A 400 -23.20 11.21 -20.91
CA GLU A 400 -24.53 11.36 -21.51
C GLU A 400 -25.52 10.31 -21.00
N ARG A 401 -25.06 9.08 -20.73
CA ARG A 401 -25.91 8.04 -20.13
C ARG A 401 -26.31 8.44 -18.72
N PHE A 402 -25.35 8.83 -17.88
CA PHE A 402 -25.62 9.32 -16.51
C PHE A 402 -26.47 10.59 -16.47
N HIS A 403 -26.32 11.48 -17.46
CA HIS A 403 -27.18 12.65 -17.61
C HIS A 403 -28.63 12.27 -17.93
N LYS A 404 -28.84 11.28 -18.79
CA LYS A 404 -30.18 10.79 -19.17
C LYS A 404 -30.81 9.91 -18.08
N ASP A 405 -29.98 9.18 -17.32
CA ASP A 405 -30.38 8.27 -16.26
C ASP A 405 -29.61 8.55 -14.97
N HIS A 406 -30.18 9.44 -14.15
CA HIS A 406 -29.60 9.81 -12.86
C HIS A 406 -29.54 8.62 -11.87
N LYS A 407 -30.34 7.57 -12.07
CA LYS A 407 -30.30 6.39 -11.20
C LYS A 407 -29.14 5.47 -11.53
N ALA A 408 -28.79 5.33 -12.81
CA ALA A 408 -27.55 4.67 -13.19
C ALA A 408 -26.32 5.39 -12.62
N PHE A 409 -26.33 6.73 -12.62
CA PHE A 409 -25.28 7.53 -12.00
C PHE A 409 -25.20 7.33 -10.48
N GLU A 410 -26.34 7.37 -9.78
CA GLU A 410 -26.42 7.18 -8.33
C GLU A 410 -25.86 5.82 -7.91
N ASP A 411 -26.25 4.72 -8.59
CA ASP A 411 -25.74 3.37 -8.29
C ASP A 411 -24.24 3.24 -8.59
N ALA A 412 -23.78 3.74 -9.75
CA ALA A 412 -22.37 3.70 -10.13
C ALA A 412 -21.50 4.49 -9.14
N PHE A 413 -21.92 5.68 -8.74
CA PHE A 413 -21.18 6.49 -7.77
C PHE A 413 -21.18 5.85 -6.38
N ALA A 414 -22.30 5.25 -5.93
CA ALA A 414 -22.38 4.62 -4.62
C ALA A 414 -21.40 3.44 -4.50
N ARG A 415 -21.33 2.63 -5.56
CA ARG A 415 -20.44 1.46 -5.66
C ARG A 415 -18.98 1.88 -5.82
N ALA A 416 -18.69 2.85 -6.68
CA ALA A 416 -17.33 3.34 -6.91
C ALA A 416 -16.77 4.06 -5.67
N TRP A 417 -17.59 4.84 -4.95
CA TRP A 417 -17.21 5.45 -3.68
C TRP A 417 -16.91 4.41 -2.61
N TYR A 418 -17.74 3.37 -2.50
CA TYR A 418 -17.50 2.27 -1.56
C TYR A 418 -16.21 1.53 -1.90
N LYS A 419 -16.00 1.16 -3.17
CA LYS A 419 -14.73 0.56 -3.64
C LYS A 419 -13.53 1.44 -3.32
N LEU A 420 -13.56 2.72 -3.68
CA LEU A 420 -12.49 3.68 -3.40
C LEU A 420 -12.09 3.63 -1.93
N THR A 421 -13.08 3.73 -1.05
CA THR A 421 -12.85 3.90 0.38
C THR A 421 -12.49 2.60 1.09
N HIS A 422 -12.65 1.43 0.46
CA HIS A 422 -12.46 0.11 1.09
C HIS A 422 -11.51 -0.84 0.33
N ARG A 423 -10.98 -0.45 -0.84
CA ARG A 423 -10.13 -1.29 -1.71
C ARG A 423 -8.85 -1.82 -1.06
N ASP A 424 -8.38 -1.16 -0.02
CA ASP A 424 -7.18 -1.49 0.76
C ASP A 424 -7.50 -2.17 2.11
N MET A 425 -8.77 -2.50 2.36
CA MET A 425 -9.17 -3.23 3.55
C MET A 425 -9.07 -4.75 3.40
N GLY A 426 -8.75 -5.27 2.21
CA GLY A 426 -8.69 -6.70 1.95
C GLY A 426 -10.04 -7.43 2.10
N PRO A 427 -10.04 -8.69 2.56
CA PRO A 427 -11.24 -9.52 2.63
C PRO A 427 -12.34 -8.97 3.55
N ILE A 428 -13.60 -9.31 3.24
CA ILE A 428 -14.77 -8.86 4.00
C ILE A 428 -14.77 -9.29 5.48
N ASP A 429 -14.03 -10.35 5.85
CA ASP A 429 -13.89 -10.76 7.26
C ASP A 429 -13.23 -9.67 8.13
N ARG A 430 -12.55 -8.67 7.53
CA ARG A 430 -12.01 -7.50 8.22
C ARG A 430 -13.00 -6.35 8.43
N TYR A 431 -14.18 -6.42 7.83
CA TYR A 431 -15.11 -5.29 7.74
C TYR A 431 -16.01 -5.27 8.98
N LEU A 432 -16.01 -4.13 9.68
CA LEU A 432 -16.70 -3.98 10.96
C LEU A 432 -17.85 -2.97 10.87
N GLY A 433 -18.84 -3.14 11.74
CA GLY A 433 -19.95 -2.19 11.91
C GLY A 433 -21.27 -2.65 11.28
N PRO A 434 -22.36 -1.91 11.54
CA PRO A 434 -23.71 -2.34 11.16
C PRO A 434 -24.11 -2.02 9.72
N GLU A 435 -23.28 -1.28 8.97
CA GLU A 435 -23.58 -0.79 7.62
C GLU A 435 -22.73 -1.48 6.53
N VAL A 436 -22.13 -2.63 6.84
CA VAL A 436 -21.40 -3.45 5.87
C VAL A 436 -22.41 -4.03 4.86
N PRO A 437 -22.28 -3.74 3.56
CA PRO A 437 -23.12 -4.33 2.52
C PRO A 437 -23.02 -5.86 2.50
N THR A 438 -24.14 -6.53 2.23
CA THR A 438 -24.19 -8.00 2.14
C THR A 438 -23.88 -8.54 0.74
N GLU A 439 -23.79 -7.66 -0.26
CA GLU A 439 -23.47 -8.04 -1.63
C GLU A 439 -21.98 -8.40 -1.73
N GLU A 440 -21.69 -9.55 -2.34
CA GLU A 440 -20.32 -9.96 -2.63
C GLU A 440 -19.78 -9.15 -3.81
N LEU A 441 -18.68 -8.42 -3.60
CA LEU A 441 -18.06 -7.60 -4.64
C LEU A 441 -16.73 -8.24 -5.07
N ILE A 442 -16.54 -8.40 -6.38
CA ILE A 442 -15.38 -9.11 -6.94
C ILE A 442 -14.02 -8.54 -6.51
N TRP A 443 -13.92 -7.22 -6.33
CA TRP A 443 -12.68 -6.56 -5.91
C TRP A 443 -12.30 -6.83 -4.45
N GLN A 444 -13.19 -7.44 -3.66
CA GLN A 444 -12.91 -7.92 -2.29
C GLN A 444 -12.29 -9.33 -2.27
N ASP A 445 -11.99 -9.89 -3.45
CA ASP A 445 -11.40 -11.21 -3.64
C ASP A 445 -12.11 -12.32 -2.83
N PRO A 446 -13.44 -12.47 -2.99
CA PRO A 446 -14.27 -13.30 -2.09
C PRO A 446 -13.84 -14.76 -2.04
N ILE A 447 -14.02 -15.39 -0.87
CA ILE A 447 -13.62 -16.78 -0.61
C ILE A 447 -14.79 -17.50 0.08
N PRO A 448 -15.26 -18.64 -0.46
CA PRO A 448 -16.28 -19.46 0.19
C PRO A 448 -15.80 -20.02 1.54
N LYS A 449 -16.63 -19.96 2.58
CA LYS A 449 -16.33 -20.58 3.89
C LYS A 449 -16.48 -22.10 3.81
N VAL A 450 -15.60 -22.83 4.49
CA VAL A 450 -15.70 -24.29 4.61
C VAL A 450 -16.65 -24.71 5.73
N ASP A 451 -17.21 -25.91 5.63
CA ASP A 451 -18.15 -26.49 6.60
C ASP A 451 -17.60 -27.73 7.34
N TYR A 452 -16.31 -28.01 7.22
CA TYR A 452 -15.63 -29.12 7.90
C TYR A 452 -14.78 -28.66 9.09
N THR A 453 -14.45 -29.61 9.96
CA THR A 453 -13.42 -29.46 11.00
C THR A 453 -12.65 -30.77 11.11
N LEU A 454 -11.37 -30.73 10.77
CA LEU A 454 -10.43 -31.85 10.86
C LEU A 454 -10.04 -32.07 12.33
N SER A 455 -10.01 -33.34 12.72
CA SER A 455 -9.41 -33.76 13.99
C SER A 455 -7.88 -33.83 13.91
N ASP A 456 -7.20 -33.90 15.05
CA ASP A 456 -5.75 -34.15 15.09
C ASP A 456 -5.37 -35.43 14.33
N SER A 457 -6.20 -36.48 14.41
CA SER A 457 -5.96 -37.72 13.66
C SER A 457 -6.11 -37.56 12.16
N ASP A 458 -7.01 -36.68 11.71
CA ASP A 458 -7.18 -36.38 10.29
C ASP A 458 -5.96 -35.65 9.74
N ILE A 459 -5.49 -34.64 10.47
CA ILE A 459 -4.28 -33.87 10.13
C ILE A 459 -3.07 -34.80 10.05
N GLU A 460 -2.87 -35.66 11.04
CA GLU A 460 -1.78 -36.65 11.05
C GLU A 460 -1.90 -37.68 9.92
N SER A 461 -3.13 -38.10 9.56
CA SER A 461 -3.36 -38.99 8.43
C SER A 461 -3.00 -38.32 7.11
N LEU A 462 -3.44 -37.08 6.91
CA LEU A 462 -3.16 -36.29 5.71
C LEU A 462 -1.65 -36.05 5.54
N LYS A 463 -0.94 -35.65 6.60
CA LYS A 463 0.52 -35.49 6.56
C LYS A 463 1.22 -36.79 6.13
N LYS A 464 0.79 -37.94 6.65
CA LYS A 464 1.34 -39.25 6.22
C LYS A 464 1.06 -39.56 4.75
N MET A 465 -0.15 -39.27 4.26
CA MET A 465 -0.49 -39.44 2.84
C MET A 465 0.39 -38.55 1.96
N ILE A 466 0.59 -37.29 2.35
CA ILE A 466 1.44 -36.33 1.63
C ILE A 466 2.88 -36.81 1.58
N LEU A 467 3.48 -37.20 2.71
CA LEU A 467 4.87 -37.68 2.76
C LEU A 467 5.06 -39.01 2.03
N ALA A 468 4.01 -39.83 1.88
CA ALA A 468 4.05 -41.07 1.11
C ALA A 468 3.78 -40.87 -0.40
N SER A 469 3.45 -39.65 -0.84
CA SER A 469 3.02 -39.38 -2.22
C SER A 469 4.14 -39.42 -3.27
N GLY A 470 5.40 -39.42 -2.83
CA GLY A 470 6.57 -39.32 -3.69
C GLY A 470 6.95 -37.89 -4.10
N LEU A 471 6.23 -36.88 -3.62
CA LEU A 471 6.66 -35.48 -3.69
C LEU A 471 7.84 -35.26 -2.74
N SER A 472 8.82 -34.49 -3.19
CA SER A 472 9.99 -34.09 -2.40
C SER A 472 9.63 -32.98 -1.40
N VAL A 473 10.46 -32.84 -0.35
CA VAL A 473 10.40 -31.70 0.58
C VAL A 473 10.38 -30.37 -0.18
N SER A 474 11.26 -30.22 -1.17
CA SER A 474 11.37 -29.01 -1.98
C SER A 474 10.07 -28.67 -2.71
N GLU A 475 9.43 -29.64 -3.36
CA GLU A 475 8.15 -29.44 -4.07
C GLU A 475 7.02 -29.03 -3.12
N LEU A 476 6.95 -29.64 -1.94
CA LEU A 476 5.91 -29.34 -0.94
C LEU A 476 6.07 -27.92 -0.38
N VAL A 477 7.30 -27.58 0.04
CA VAL A 477 7.64 -26.27 0.61
C VAL A 477 7.49 -25.16 -0.42
N LYS A 478 8.04 -25.35 -1.63
CA LYS A 478 7.98 -24.36 -2.71
C LYS A 478 6.53 -24.06 -3.11
N THR A 479 5.68 -25.08 -3.21
CA THR A 479 4.26 -24.93 -3.57
C THR A 479 3.49 -24.14 -2.50
N ALA A 480 3.69 -24.47 -1.23
CA ALA A 480 3.04 -23.74 -0.14
C ALA A 480 3.53 -22.29 -0.05
N TRP A 481 4.83 -22.06 -0.24
CA TRP A 481 5.41 -20.71 -0.31
C TRP A 481 4.85 -19.92 -1.49
N ALA A 482 4.77 -20.51 -2.69
CA ALA A 482 4.20 -19.88 -3.88
C ALA A 482 2.76 -19.40 -3.66
N SER A 483 1.97 -20.15 -2.88
CA SER A 483 0.61 -19.78 -2.51
C SER A 483 0.60 -18.60 -1.53
N ALA A 484 1.25 -18.78 -0.37
CA ALA A 484 1.18 -17.81 0.73
C ALA A 484 1.91 -16.49 0.44
N SER A 485 3.02 -16.56 -0.30
CA SER A 485 3.85 -15.38 -0.59
C SER A 485 3.20 -14.39 -1.55
N THR A 486 2.04 -14.69 -2.14
CA THR A 486 1.27 -13.68 -2.88
C THR A 486 0.67 -12.60 -1.98
N PHE A 487 0.60 -12.85 -0.67
CA PHE A 487 0.12 -11.88 0.30
C PHE A 487 0.94 -10.58 0.27
N ARG A 488 0.25 -9.46 0.44
CA ARG A 488 0.86 -8.16 0.75
C ARG A 488 0.05 -7.42 1.81
N GLY A 489 0.72 -6.97 2.86
CA GLY A 489 0.11 -6.30 4.00
C GLY A 489 -0.26 -4.84 3.77
N SER A 490 0.03 -4.30 2.59
CA SER A 490 -0.31 -2.93 2.18
C SER A 490 -1.82 -2.79 1.94
N ASP A 491 -2.43 -3.71 1.19
CA ASP A 491 -3.88 -3.76 0.92
C ASP A 491 -4.55 -5.06 1.39
N MET A 492 -3.80 -5.92 2.08
CA MET A 492 -4.24 -7.19 2.65
C MET A 492 -4.75 -8.20 1.60
N ARG A 493 -4.31 -8.07 0.34
CA ARG A 493 -4.64 -8.99 -0.75
C ARG A 493 -3.65 -10.14 -0.86
N GLY A 494 -4.05 -11.19 -1.60
CA GLY A 494 -3.27 -12.40 -1.80
C GLY A 494 -3.24 -13.31 -0.57
N GLY A 495 -2.36 -14.31 -0.60
CA GLY A 495 -2.23 -15.34 0.43
C GLY A 495 -2.70 -16.72 -0.02
N ALA A 496 -2.66 -17.69 0.90
CA ALA A 496 -2.96 -19.09 0.62
C ALA A 496 -4.45 -19.43 0.67
N ASN A 497 -5.27 -18.63 1.35
CA ASN A 497 -6.71 -18.77 1.42
C ASN A 497 -7.35 -18.53 0.04
N GLY A 498 -8.42 -19.27 -0.26
CA GLY A 498 -8.99 -19.35 -1.61
C GLY A 498 -8.26 -20.35 -2.52
N GLY A 499 -7.03 -20.77 -2.18
CA GLY A 499 -6.27 -21.75 -2.96
C GLY A 499 -6.04 -21.30 -4.41
N ARG A 500 -5.93 -19.98 -4.62
CA ARG A 500 -5.87 -19.34 -5.95
C ARG A 500 -4.64 -19.70 -6.77
N LEU A 501 -3.62 -20.29 -6.14
CA LEU A 501 -2.45 -20.84 -6.83
C LEU A 501 -2.82 -21.84 -7.95
N ARG A 502 -3.95 -22.56 -7.82
CA ARG A 502 -4.44 -23.50 -8.85
C ARG A 502 -5.27 -22.85 -9.96
N LEU A 503 -5.58 -21.56 -9.84
CA LEU A 503 -6.43 -20.78 -10.74
C LEU A 503 -5.59 -19.84 -11.59
N GLU A 504 -6.17 -19.33 -12.68
CA GLU A 504 -5.54 -18.25 -13.43
C GLU A 504 -5.68 -16.92 -12.67
N PRO A 505 -4.67 -16.04 -12.73
CA PRO A 505 -3.43 -16.18 -13.51
C PRO A 505 -2.29 -16.93 -12.77
N GLN A 506 -2.42 -17.17 -11.46
CA GLN A 506 -1.30 -17.64 -10.62
C GLN A 506 -0.69 -18.97 -11.08
N ARG A 507 -1.53 -19.91 -11.54
CA ARG A 507 -1.09 -21.22 -12.01
C ARG A 507 -0.15 -21.16 -13.22
N SER A 508 -0.17 -20.04 -13.95
CA SER A 508 0.57 -19.83 -15.20
C SER A 508 1.78 -18.91 -15.04
N TRP A 509 2.00 -18.32 -13.86
CA TRP A 509 3.13 -17.45 -13.61
C TRP A 509 4.46 -18.21 -13.70
N GLU A 510 5.45 -17.57 -14.33
CA GLU A 510 6.79 -18.15 -14.52
C GLU A 510 7.45 -18.50 -13.17
N VAL A 511 7.35 -17.59 -12.20
CA VAL A 511 7.88 -17.75 -10.84
C VAL A 511 7.31 -18.98 -10.11
N ASN A 512 6.16 -19.49 -10.55
CA ASN A 512 5.51 -20.65 -9.94
C ASN A 512 5.88 -21.96 -10.64
N ASN A 513 6.72 -21.93 -11.68
CA ASN A 513 7.14 -23.10 -12.46
C ASN A 513 5.94 -24.00 -12.84
N PRO A 514 5.11 -23.58 -13.82
CA PRO A 514 3.82 -24.21 -14.08
C PRO A 514 3.88 -25.72 -14.34
N GLU A 515 4.97 -26.23 -14.93
CA GLU A 515 5.12 -27.68 -15.14
C GLU A 515 5.22 -28.44 -13.81
N GLU A 516 6.10 -28.00 -12.91
CA GLU A 516 6.25 -28.61 -11.58
C GLU A 516 5.00 -28.38 -10.72
N LEU A 517 4.45 -27.16 -10.73
CA LEU A 517 3.25 -26.84 -9.96
C LEU A 517 2.07 -27.73 -10.38
N ASN A 518 1.81 -27.91 -11.67
CA ASN A 518 0.71 -28.76 -12.14
C ASN A 518 0.90 -30.23 -11.71
N LYS A 519 2.15 -30.73 -11.65
CA LYS A 519 2.45 -32.06 -11.09
C LYS A 519 2.07 -32.13 -9.61
N VAL A 520 2.51 -31.17 -8.81
CA VAL A 520 2.23 -31.13 -7.36
C VAL A 520 0.73 -31.03 -7.10
N LEU A 521 0.04 -30.09 -7.76
CA LEU A 521 -1.40 -29.91 -7.61
C LEU A 521 -2.18 -31.19 -7.99
N SER A 522 -1.79 -31.88 -9.07
CA SER A 522 -2.43 -33.13 -9.48
C SER A 522 -2.31 -34.23 -8.42
N VAL A 523 -1.17 -34.32 -7.74
CA VAL A 523 -0.94 -35.28 -6.65
C VAL A 523 -1.77 -34.92 -5.42
N LEU A 524 -1.76 -33.64 -5.02
CA LEU A 524 -2.56 -33.15 -3.89
C LEU A 524 -4.06 -33.32 -4.14
N GLU A 525 -4.56 -33.08 -5.35
CA GLU A 525 -5.95 -33.39 -5.73
C GLU A 525 -6.27 -34.89 -5.61
N GLY A 526 -5.31 -35.77 -5.91
CA GLY A 526 -5.42 -37.20 -5.67
C GLY A 526 -5.61 -37.52 -4.18
N ILE A 527 -4.76 -36.94 -3.33
CA ILE A 527 -4.85 -37.07 -1.86
C ILE A 527 -6.18 -36.53 -1.34
N GLN A 528 -6.62 -35.37 -1.83
CA GLN A 528 -7.91 -34.77 -1.46
C GLN A 528 -9.07 -35.73 -1.75
N LYS A 529 -9.04 -36.44 -2.89
CA LYS A 529 -10.07 -37.42 -3.30
C LYS A 529 -9.99 -38.74 -2.51
N GLU A 530 -8.80 -39.16 -2.12
CA GLU A 530 -8.58 -40.41 -1.36
C GLU A 530 -8.83 -40.26 0.14
N PHE A 531 -8.71 -39.04 0.66
CA PHE A 531 -8.91 -38.76 2.08
C PHE A 531 -10.34 -39.10 2.53
N ASN A 532 -10.47 -39.84 3.62
CA ASN A 532 -11.75 -40.25 4.19
C ASN A 532 -12.36 -39.12 5.05
N GLY A 533 -12.59 -37.98 4.41
CA GLY A 533 -13.12 -36.74 5.01
C GLY A 533 -13.24 -35.65 3.95
N THR A 534 -13.36 -34.39 4.37
CA THR A 534 -13.39 -33.23 3.47
C THR A 534 -12.30 -32.26 3.88
N ILE A 535 -11.55 -31.78 2.91
CA ILE A 535 -10.50 -30.77 3.08
C ILE A 535 -10.46 -29.91 1.81
N SER A 536 -10.29 -28.59 1.95
CA SER A 536 -10.08 -27.70 0.82
C SER A 536 -8.68 -27.87 0.23
N MET A 537 -8.53 -27.51 -1.04
CA MET A 537 -7.21 -27.54 -1.67
C MET A 537 -6.30 -26.47 -1.04
N ALA A 538 -6.85 -25.32 -0.64
CA ALA A 538 -6.11 -24.29 0.08
C ALA A 538 -5.47 -24.80 1.38
N ASP A 539 -6.24 -25.49 2.23
CA ASP A 539 -5.72 -26.10 3.45
C ASP A 539 -4.71 -27.22 3.14
N LEU A 540 -4.98 -28.04 2.12
CA LEU A 540 -4.11 -29.14 1.75
C LEU A 540 -2.74 -28.66 1.23
N ILE A 541 -2.68 -27.57 0.47
CA ILE A 541 -1.42 -26.93 0.03
C ILE A 541 -0.59 -26.47 1.23
N VAL A 542 -1.20 -25.78 2.20
CA VAL A 542 -0.49 -25.31 3.39
C VAL A 542 -0.04 -26.47 4.26
N LEU A 543 -0.91 -27.47 4.47
CA LEU A 543 -0.58 -28.66 5.25
C LEU A 543 0.56 -29.47 4.61
N ALA A 544 0.61 -29.51 3.27
CA ALA A 544 1.68 -30.13 2.52
C ALA A 544 3.03 -29.44 2.76
N GLY A 545 3.07 -28.11 2.69
CA GLY A 545 4.26 -27.34 3.05
C GLY A 545 4.71 -27.58 4.50
N ASN A 546 3.77 -27.55 5.45
CA ASN A 546 4.06 -27.85 6.85
C ASN A 546 4.66 -29.25 7.03
N ALA A 547 4.09 -30.27 6.39
CA ALA A 547 4.63 -31.63 6.44
C ALA A 547 6.05 -31.70 5.85
N GLY A 548 6.33 -30.97 4.77
CA GLY A 548 7.65 -30.84 4.18
C GLY A 548 8.67 -30.22 5.14
N VAL A 549 8.30 -29.13 5.83
CA VAL A 549 9.16 -28.48 6.84
C VAL A 549 9.41 -29.39 8.05
N GLU A 550 8.39 -30.07 8.56
CA GLU A 550 8.53 -31.01 9.69
C GLU A 550 9.44 -32.18 9.33
N GLU A 551 9.29 -32.76 8.14
CA GLU A 551 10.17 -33.84 7.68
C GLU A 551 11.61 -33.32 7.47
N ALA A 552 11.80 -32.11 6.96
CA ALA A 552 13.12 -31.51 6.81
C ALA A 552 13.83 -31.24 8.13
N ALA A 553 13.10 -30.77 9.15
CA ALA A 553 13.62 -30.59 10.50
C ALA A 553 14.01 -31.95 11.10
N LYS A 554 13.17 -32.98 10.91
CA LYS A 554 13.45 -34.34 11.36
C LYS A 554 14.66 -34.95 10.67
N ASN A 555 14.86 -34.69 9.38
CA ASN A 555 16.07 -35.08 8.63
C ASN A 555 17.33 -34.41 9.20
N ALA A 556 17.21 -33.19 9.72
CA ALA A 556 18.27 -32.50 10.46
C ALA A 556 18.40 -32.91 11.94
N GLY A 557 17.61 -33.88 12.41
CA GLY A 557 17.67 -34.38 13.79
C GLY A 557 16.80 -33.60 14.79
N HIS A 558 15.93 -32.71 14.34
CA HIS A 558 15.04 -31.91 15.17
C HIS A 558 13.60 -32.44 15.10
N ASN A 559 12.99 -32.68 16.26
CA ASN A 559 11.58 -33.06 16.32
C ASN A 559 10.74 -31.83 16.67
N ILE A 560 10.16 -31.19 15.67
CA ILE A 560 9.35 -29.97 15.80
C ILE A 560 8.04 -30.12 15.02
N ASN A 561 6.97 -29.55 15.57
CA ASN A 561 5.69 -29.45 14.90
C ASN A 561 5.53 -28.02 14.38
N VAL A 562 5.12 -27.88 13.13
CA VAL A 562 4.78 -26.58 12.56
C VAL A 562 3.32 -26.28 12.93
N PRO A 563 3.03 -25.14 13.59
CA PRO A 563 1.66 -24.74 13.88
C PRO A 563 0.81 -24.73 12.60
N TYR A 564 -0.33 -25.41 12.63
CA TYR A 564 -1.27 -25.49 11.52
C TYR A 564 -2.64 -25.04 11.97
N THR A 565 -3.22 -24.13 11.20
CA THR A 565 -4.59 -23.68 11.39
C THR A 565 -5.39 -23.98 10.13
N GLN A 566 -6.39 -24.84 10.24
CA GLN A 566 -7.33 -25.19 9.18
C GLN A 566 -8.39 -24.11 8.95
N GLY A 567 -9.23 -24.28 7.93
CA GLY A 567 -10.41 -23.45 7.65
C GLY A 567 -10.33 -22.64 6.36
N ARG A 568 -9.25 -22.77 5.56
CA ARG A 568 -9.15 -22.05 4.29
C ARG A 568 -10.19 -22.53 3.29
N GLY A 569 -10.79 -21.60 2.56
CA GLY A 569 -11.74 -21.87 1.49
C GLY A 569 -11.08 -22.09 0.13
N ASP A 570 -11.88 -22.58 -0.82
CA ASP A 570 -11.51 -22.76 -2.22
C ASP A 570 -12.31 -21.79 -3.09
N ALA A 571 -11.66 -20.72 -3.57
CA ALA A 571 -12.25 -19.75 -4.48
C ALA A 571 -12.50 -20.38 -5.86
N SER A 572 -13.44 -19.81 -6.60
CA SER A 572 -13.66 -20.13 -8.02
C SER A 572 -12.90 -19.16 -8.95
N GLN A 573 -12.84 -19.49 -10.25
CA GLN A 573 -12.25 -18.58 -11.24
C GLN A 573 -13.08 -17.32 -11.40
N GLU A 574 -14.41 -17.40 -11.26
CA GLU A 574 -15.32 -16.27 -11.32
C GLU A 574 -15.14 -15.31 -10.14
N GLN A 575 -14.63 -15.81 -9.00
CA GLN A 575 -14.23 -15.03 -7.83
C GLN A 575 -12.78 -14.54 -7.89
N THR A 576 -12.12 -14.68 -9.04
CA THR A 576 -10.69 -14.37 -9.23
C THR A 576 -10.52 -13.55 -10.50
N ASP A 577 -10.58 -12.22 -10.36
CA ASP A 577 -10.40 -11.29 -11.46
C ASP A 577 -8.96 -11.32 -12.00
N LEU A 578 -8.82 -11.57 -13.30
CA LEU A 578 -7.52 -11.84 -13.93
C LEU A 578 -6.60 -10.62 -13.92
N GLU A 579 -7.14 -9.42 -14.18
CA GLU A 579 -6.37 -8.18 -14.21
C GLU A 579 -5.91 -7.82 -12.79
N SER A 580 -6.84 -7.84 -11.83
CA SER A 580 -6.61 -7.54 -10.42
C SER A 580 -5.57 -8.47 -9.79
N PHE A 581 -5.64 -9.78 -10.08
CA PHE A 581 -4.63 -10.74 -9.60
C PHE A 581 -3.31 -10.65 -10.38
N GLY A 582 -3.32 -10.17 -11.62
CA GLY A 582 -2.10 -9.92 -12.39
C GLY A 582 -1.12 -8.98 -11.68
N TYR A 583 -1.62 -8.01 -10.92
CA TYR A 583 -0.77 -7.12 -10.11
C TYR A 583 -0.11 -7.79 -8.89
N LEU A 584 -0.48 -9.02 -8.55
CA LEU A 584 0.17 -9.81 -7.51
C LEU A 584 1.30 -10.70 -8.05
N GLU A 585 1.51 -10.74 -9.37
CA GLU A 585 2.62 -11.48 -9.96
C GLU A 585 3.95 -10.83 -9.54
N PRO A 586 4.79 -11.53 -8.75
CA PRO A 586 6.04 -10.94 -8.30
C PRO A 586 7.01 -10.83 -9.48
N LEU A 587 7.54 -9.63 -9.72
CA LEU A 587 8.63 -9.44 -10.68
C LEU A 587 9.97 -9.95 -10.13
N ALA A 588 10.09 -10.10 -8.80
CA ALA A 588 11.19 -10.78 -8.13
C ALA A 588 10.70 -11.47 -6.86
N ASP A 589 11.30 -12.61 -6.54
CA ASP A 589 11.07 -13.35 -5.29
C ASP A 589 12.42 -13.88 -4.79
N GLY A 590 13.09 -13.07 -3.97
CA GLY A 590 14.37 -13.45 -3.36
C GLY A 590 14.28 -14.67 -2.45
N PHE A 591 13.10 -15.06 -1.97
CA PHE A 591 12.91 -16.27 -1.18
C PHE A 591 12.97 -17.54 -2.04
N ARG A 592 12.62 -17.44 -3.33
CA ARG A 592 12.77 -18.52 -4.33
C ARG A 592 13.85 -18.25 -5.39
N ASN A 593 14.70 -17.23 -5.16
CA ASN A 593 15.79 -16.83 -6.06
C ASN A 593 15.33 -16.54 -7.50
N TYR A 594 14.15 -15.91 -7.64
CA TYR A 594 13.59 -15.48 -8.92
C TYR A 594 13.77 -13.97 -9.13
N MET A 595 14.13 -13.56 -10.35
CA MET A 595 14.10 -12.17 -10.79
C MET A 595 13.77 -12.12 -12.28
N SER A 596 12.73 -11.39 -12.65
CA SER A 596 12.35 -11.16 -14.03
C SER A 596 13.44 -10.35 -14.75
N ALA A 597 13.75 -10.73 -15.99
CA ALA A 597 14.69 -9.98 -16.83
C ALA A 597 14.22 -8.55 -17.17
N LYS A 598 12.98 -8.20 -16.83
CA LYS A 598 12.42 -6.85 -17.00
C LYS A 598 12.81 -5.89 -15.88
N LEU A 599 13.32 -6.38 -14.76
CA LEU A 599 13.74 -5.56 -13.63
C LEU A 599 15.19 -5.11 -13.78
N ASN A 600 15.42 -3.82 -13.56
CA ASN A 600 16.76 -3.22 -13.47
C ASN A 600 16.98 -2.59 -12.09
N VAL A 601 16.75 -3.37 -11.05
CA VAL A 601 16.93 -3.00 -9.64
C VAL A 601 17.72 -4.11 -8.93
N ALA A 602 18.41 -3.78 -7.84
CA ALA A 602 19.21 -4.78 -7.13
C ALA A 602 18.30 -5.83 -6.46
N ALA A 603 18.65 -7.12 -6.57
CA ALA A 603 17.80 -8.20 -6.08
C ALA A 603 17.57 -8.13 -4.56
N GLU A 604 18.52 -7.56 -3.80
CA GLU A 604 18.39 -7.32 -2.37
C GLU A 604 17.37 -6.23 -2.02
N ASP A 605 17.17 -5.22 -2.87
CA ASP A 605 16.19 -4.15 -2.62
C ASP A 605 14.78 -4.71 -2.74
N VAL A 606 14.51 -5.50 -3.78
CA VAL A 606 13.22 -6.16 -3.99
C VAL A 606 12.97 -7.30 -2.99
N LEU A 607 14.01 -7.95 -2.47
CA LEU A 607 13.88 -8.90 -1.36
C LEU A 607 13.38 -8.18 -0.09
N VAL A 608 13.98 -7.05 0.25
CA VAL A 608 13.57 -6.25 1.42
C VAL A 608 12.17 -5.68 1.23
N ASP A 609 11.84 -5.20 0.03
CA ASP A 609 10.50 -4.74 -0.32
C ASP A 609 9.47 -5.88 -0.15
N LYS A 610 9.76 -7.06 -0.69
CA LYS A 610 8.87 -8.22 -0.55
C LYS A 610 8.72 -8.67 0.91
N ALA A 611 9.80 -8.61 1.69
CA ALA A 611 9.75 -8.93 3.12
C ALA A 611 8.86 -7.95 3.89
N ASN A 612 8.89 -6.65 3.54
CA ASN A 612 7.99 -5.64 4.11
C ASN A 612 6.53 -5.96 3.78
N LEU A 613 6.21 -6.29 2.52
CA LEU A 613 4.86 -6.70 2.13
C LEU A 613 4.38 -7.96 2.89
N LEU A 614 5.29 -8.88 3.24
CA LEU A 614 4.98 -10.05 4.06
C LEU A 614 4.99 -9.75 5.58
N THR A 615 5.09 -8.48 5.98
CA THR A 615 5.15 -8.02 7.38
C THR A 615 6.31 -8.61 8.19
N LEU A 616 7.38 -9.00 7.52
CA LEU A 616 8.53 -9.66 8.14
C LEU A 616 9.48 -8.64 8.76
N SER A 617 10.01 -9.01 9.92
CA SER A 617 11.18 -8.37 10.52
C SER A 617 12.47 -8.84 9.84
N ILE A 618 13.57 -8.15 10.11
CA ILE A 618 14.90 -8.53 9.60
C ILE A 618 15.24 -10.00 9.98
N PRO A 619 15.13 -10.46 11.25
CA PRO A 619 15.45 -11.85 11.58
C PRO A 619 14.53 -12.87 10.91
N GLU A 620 13.23 -12.59 10.79
CA GLU A 620 12.28 -13.50 10.12
C GLU A 620 12.62 -13.65 8.63
N MET A 621 12.90 -12.55 7.93
CA MET A 621 13.36 -12.57 6.54
C MET A 621 14.65 -13.40 6.41
N THR A 622 15.65 -13.13 7.26
CA THR A 622 16.93 -13.84 7.24
C THR A 622 16.74 -15.35 7.43
N ALA A 623 15.98 -15.76 8.46
CA ALA A 623 15.71 -17.17 8.72
C ALA A 623 15.00 -17.83 7.54
N LEU A 624 13.97 -17.19 6.97
CA LEU A 624 13.22 -17.71 5.83
C LEU A 624 14.11 -17.90 4.59
N VAL A 625 14.95 -16.93 4.24
CA VAL A 625 15.87 -17.08 3.09
C VAL A 625 16.82 -18.27 3.33
N GLY A 626 17.51 -18.32 4.48
CA GLY A 626 18.44 -19.41 4.77
C GLY A 626 17.79 -20.79 4.75
N GLY A 627 16.60 -20.91 5.34
CA GLY A 627 15.84 -22.16 5.34
C GLY A 627 15.34 -22.56 3.96
N LEU A 628 14.74 -21.65 3.19
CA LEU A 628 14.25 -21.97 1.85
C LEU A 628 15.38 -22.39 0.90
N ARG A 629 16.60 -21.85 1.09
CA ARG A 629 17.79 -22.31 0.35
C ARG A 629 18.17 -23.76 0.68
N VAL A 630 18.33 -24.12 1.95
CA VAL A 630 18.72 -25.50 2.31
C VAL A 630 17.62 -26.51 2.01
N LEU A 631 16.36 -26.06 1.94
CA LEU A 631 15.23 -26.87 1.49
C LEU A 631 15.16 -27.03 -0.04
N GLY A 632 16.01 -26.34 -0.81
CA GLY A 632 16.01 -26.41 -2.27
C GLY A 632 14.76 -25.78 -2.90
N ALA A 633 14.19 -24.75 -2.27
CA ALA A 633 12.91 -24.16 -2.67
C ALA A 633 13.03 -23.09 -3.78
N ASN A 634 14.14 -23.05 -4.53
CA ASN A 634 14.30 -22.14 -5.67
C ASN A 634 13.26 -22.44 -6.76
N TYR A 635 12.75 -21.41 -7.43
CA TYR A 635 11.61 -21.53 -8.35
C TYR A 635 11.84 -22.56 -9.48
N ASP A 636 13.06 -22.60 -10.00
CA ASP A 636 13.50 -23.41 -11.14
C ASP A 636 14.35 -24.62 -10.76
N ASN A 637 14.47 -24.94 -9.46
CA ASN A 637 15.40 -25.95 -8.93
C ASN A 637 16.89 -25.66 -9.18
N SER A 638 17.26 -24.40 -9.45
CA SER A 638 18.67 -24.00 -9.52
C SER A 638 19.39 -24.17 -8.18
N ASN A 639 20.71 -24.27 -8.23
CA ASN A 639 21.57 -24.36 -7.04
C ASN A 639 22.02 -23.00 -6.50
N TYR A 640 21.46 -21.88 -6.99
CA TYR A 640 21.82 -20.55 -6.48
C TYR A 640 21.45 -20.41 -5.01
N GLY A 641 22.42 -20.07 -4.17
CA GLY A 641 22.20 -19.89 -2.74
C GLY A 641 22.04 -21.20 -1.96
N VAL A 642 22.00 -22.36 -2.62
CA VAL A 642 21.85 -23.68 -1.98
C VAL A 642 23.20 -24.11 -1.40
N PHE A 643 23.63 -23.40 -0.35
CA PHE A 643 24.91 -23.62 0.30
C PHE A 643 24.83 -24.78 1.30
N THR A 644 24.50 -25.97 0.83
CA THR A 644 24.45 -27.21 1.61
C THR A 644 24.71 -28.41 0.72
N ASP A 645 25.27 -29.47 1.30
CA ASP A 645 25.37 -30.78 0.66
C ASP A 645 24.18 -31.71 1.05
N ASN A 646 23.27 -31.25 1.93
CA ASN A 646 22.14 -32.00 2.47
C ASN A 646 20.78 -31.34 2.14
N VAL A 647 20.51 -31.11 0.85
CA VAL A 647 19.26 -30.47 0.41
C VAL A 647 18.03 -31.21 0.97
N GLY A 648 17.08 -30.46 1.52
CA GLY A 648 15.89 -31.01 2.18
C GLY A 648 16.09 -31.33 3.67
N HIS A 649 17.23 -30.96 4.25
CA HIS A 649 17.45 -30.92 5.69
C HIS A 649 17.40 -29.46 6.16
N LEU A 650 16.60 -29.17 7.19
CA LEU A 650 16.50 -27.81 7.73
C LEU A 650 17.66 -27.54 8.69
N THR A 651 18.83 -27.19 8.14
CA THR A 651 20.07 -26.87 8.86
C THR A 651 20.44 -25.39 8.70
N ASN A 652 21.36 -24.89 9.51
CA ASN A 652 21.91 -23.53 9.36
C ASN A 652 23.03 -23.43 8.30
N ASP A 653 23.15 -24.41 7.38
CA ASP A 653 24.26 -24.53 6.42
C ASP A 653 24.41 -23.29 5.53
N PHE A 654 23.29 -22.64 5.15
CA PHE A 654 23.34 -21.39 4.40
C PHE A 654 24.23 -20.34 5.10
N PHE A 655 24.04 -20.16 6.41
CA PHE A 655 24.74 -19.17 7.20
C PHE A 655 26.17 -19.57 7.50
N THR A 656 26.42 -20.84 7.82
CA THR A 656 27.79 -21.31 8.08
C THR A 656 28.66 -21.17 6.83
N ASN A 657 28.13 -21.46 5.65
CA ASN A 657 28.87 -21.40 4.40
C ASN A 657 29.03 -19.99 3.82
N VAL A 658 28.01 -19.11 3.92
CA VAL A 658 28.16 -17.72 3.44
C VAL A 658 29.16 -16.92 4.29
N LEU A 659 29.33 -17.30 5.56
CA LEU A 659 30.28 -16.69 6.50
C LEU A 659 31.66 -17.37 6.49
N ASP A 660 31.84 -18.46 5.74
CA ASP A 660 33.10 -19.21 5.73
C ASP A 660 34.18 -18.53 4.88
N PHE A 661 35.23 -18.07 5.55
CA PHE A 661 36.40 -17.45 4.94
C PHE A 661 37.38 -18.46 4.32
N THR A 662 37.15 -19.77 4.40
CA THR A 662 37.85 -20.71 3.52
C THR A 662 37.54 -20.45 2.04
N TYR A 663 36.37 -19.84 1.76
CA TYR A 663 35.95 -19.44 0.44
C TYR A 663 36.25 -17.97 0.13
N THR A 664 36.41 -17.67 -1.16
CA THR A 664 36.38 -16.32 -1.72
C THR A 664 35.26 -16.23 -2.73
N TRP A 665 34.51 -15.12 -2.70
CA TRP A 665 33.42 -14.86 -3.63
C TRP A 665 33.89 -13.92 -4.74
N SER A 666 33.46 -14.19 -5.98
CA SER A 666 33.69 -13.33 -7.13
C SER A 666 32.46 -13.33 -8.04
N ALA A 667 32.16 -12.17 -8.62
CA ALA A 667 31.12 -12.06 -9.64
C ALA A 667 31.52 -12.86 -10.89
N THR A 668 30.52 -13.50 -11.50
CA THR A 668 30.65 -14.24 -12.76
C THR A 668 29.84 -13.61 -13.88
N SER A 669 29.04 -12.58 -13.59
CA SER A 669 28.28 -11.79 -14.56
C SER A 669 28.78 -10.33 -14.56
N ASP A 670 28.65 -9.65 -15.70
CA ASP A 670 29.14 -8.27 -15.88
C ASP A 670 28.36 -7.23 -15.05
N ASP A 671 27.16 -7.58 -14.62
CA ASP A 671 26.24 -6.76 -13.81
C ASP A 671 26.32 -7.05 -12.30
N ASP A 672 27.28 -7.87 -11.87
CA ASP A 672 27.44 -8.32 -10.48
C ASP A 672 26.14 -8.90 -9.88
N ALA A 673 25.37 -9.65 -10.69
CA ALA A 673 24.15 -10.33 -10.27
C ALA A 673 24.38 -11.77 -9.81
N ILE A 674 25.37 -12.46 -10.41
CA ILE A 674 25.69 -13.87 -10.17
C ILE A 674 27.13 -13.99 -9.67
N PHE A 675 27.33 -14.85 -8.67
CA PHE A 675 28.60 -15.06 -8.01
C PHE A 675 28.94 -16.53 -7.86
N GLU A 676 30.23 -16.83 -7.82
CA GLU A 676 30.75 -18.13 -7.44
C GLU A 676 31.65 -18.02 -6.20
N SER A 677 31.63 -19.04 -5.35
CA SER A 677 32.59 -19.21 -4.27
C SER A 677 33.66 -20.20 -4.68
N ARG A 678 34.92 -19.87 -4.40
CA ARG A 678 36.06 -20.76 -4.61
C ARG A 678 36.81 -21.01 -3.32
N ASP A 679 37.20 -22.25 -3.07
CA ASP A 679 38.14 -22.57 -1.99
C ASP A 679 39.45 -21.79 -2.24
N ARG A 680 39.90 -21.03 -1.23
CA ARG A 680 41.07 -20.15 -1.37
C ARG A 680 42.38 -20.91 -1.62
N ARG A 681 42.47 -22.18 -1.22
CA ARG A 681 43.67 -23.01 -1.32
C ARG A 681 43.69 -23.80 -2.63
N THR A 682 42.56 -24.36 -3.04
CA THR A 682 42.48 -25.23 -4.23
C THR A 682 42.01 -24.47 -5.49
N GLY A 683 41.27 -23.38 -5.32
CA GLY A 683 40.63 -22.64 -6.40
C GLY A 683 39.37 -23.33 -6.97
N GLU A 684 38.96 -24.45 -6.39
CA GLU A 684 37.77 -25.20 -6.82
C GLU A 684 36.50 -24.44 -6.47
N VAL A 685 35.55 -24.40 -7.41
CA VAL A 685 34.22 -23.81 -7.17
C VAL A 685 33.47 -24.70 -6.20
N LYS A 686 32.92 -24.10 -5.13
CA LYS A 686 32.10 -24.81 -4.14
C LYS A 686 30.61 -24.49 -4.28
N PHE A 687 30.26 -23.21 -4.39
CA PHE A 687 28.86 -22.77 -4.49
C PHE A 687 28.68 -21.66 -5.52
N THR A 688 27.43 -21.45 -5.94
CA THR A 688 27.00 -20.28 -6.74
C THR A 688 25.87 -19.58 -6.02
N GLY A 689 25.79 -18.26 -6.12
CA GLY A 689 24.75 -17.46 -5.47
C GLY A 689 24.41 -16.20 -6.24
N THR A 690 23.28 -15.59 -5.90
CA THR A 690 22.84 -14.30 -6.43
C THR A 690 23.11 -13.19 -5.41
N ARG A 691 22.78 -11.94 -5.76
CA ARG A 691 22.79 -10.84 -4.79
C ARG A 691 21.88 -11.07 -3.59
N ALA A 692 20.71 -11.70 -3.81
CA ALA A 692 19.77 -12.04 -2.74
C ALA A 692 20.37 -13.04 -1.73
N ASP A 693 21.40 -13.80 -2.12
CA ASP A 693 22.13 -14.70 -1.23
C ASP A 693 23.28 -13.99 -0.52
N LEU A 694 24.14 -13.31 -1.28
CA LEU A 694 25.37 -12.72 -0.74
C LEU A 694 25.14 -11.49 0.13
N ILE A 695 23.99 -10.83 0.02
CA ILE A 695 23.68 -9.68 0.86
C ILE A 695 23.74 -10.02 2.36
N PHE A 696 23.43 -11.26 2.73
CA PHE A 696 23.52 -11.77 4.11
C PHE A 696 24.95 -11.97 4.61
N GLY A 697 25.94 -12.08 3.71
CA GLY A 697 27.36 -12.07 4.07
C GLY A 697 27.99 -10.68 4.04
N SER A 698 27.32 -9.69 3.42
CA SER A 698 27.86 -8.39 3.05
C SER A 698 27.29 -7.22 3.86
N ASN A 699 25.97 -7.04 3.88
CA ASN A 699 25.34 -5.96 4.64
C ASN A 699 25.57 -6.17 6.13
N THR A 700 26.07 -5.15 6.84
CA THR A 700 26.53 -5.30 8.22
C THR A 700 25.44 -5.70 9.21
N GLU A 701 24.20 -5.29 8.99
CA GLU A 701 23.08 -5.66 9.88
C GLU A 701 22.55 -7.06 9.57
N LEU A 702 22.38 -7.40 8.28
CA LEU A 702 21.98 -8.76 7.89
C LEU A 702 23.03 -9.78 8.29
N ARG A 703 24.31 -9.45 8.10
CA ARG A 703 25.45 -10.27 8.51
C ARG A 703 25.44 -10.52 10.01
N ALA A 704 25.13 -9.52 10.83
CA ALA A 704 25.05 -9.72 12.28
C ALA A 704 23.97 -10.74 12.67
N VAL A 705 22.83 -10.77 11.96
CA VAL A 705 21.81 -11.81 12.15
C VAL A 705 22.28 -13.17 11.64
N SER A 706 22.94 -13.21 10.47
CA SER A 706 23.54 -14.43 9.93
C SER A 706 24.58 -15.02 10.86
N GLU A 707 25.37 -14.20 11.56
CA GLU A 707 26.36 -14.65 12.55
C GLU A 707 25.69 -15.32 13.76
N VAL A 708 24.48 -14.91 14.15
CA VAL A 708 23.68 -15.59 15.19
C VAL A 708 23.25 -16.99 14.72
N TYR A 709 22.74 -17.11 13.50
CA TYR A 709 22.29 -18.41 12.99
C TYR A 709 23.45 -19.33 12.59
N GLY A 710 24.56 -18.78 12.10
CA GLY A 710 25.76 -19.53 11.69
C GLY A 710 26.70 -19.90 12.83
N ALA A 711 26.44 -19.44 14.06
CA ALA A 711 27.21 -19.86 15.24
C ALA A 711 26.97 -21.35 15.57
N ASN A 712 27.92 -21.96 16.29
CA ASN A 712 27.83 -23.37 16.70
C ASN A 712 26.60 -23.69 17.57
N ASP A 713 26.04 -22.71 18.27
CA ASP A 713 24.81 -22.81 19.06
C ASP A 713 23.58 -22.24 18.33
N GLY A 714 23.74 -21.83 17.08
CA GLY A 714 22.72 -21.14 16.28
C GLY A 714 21.69 -22.06 15.63
N GLU A 715 22.01 -23.35 15.38
CA GLU A 715 21.16 -24.24 14.59
C GLU A 715 19.76 -24.46 15.20
N ILE A 716 19.68 -24.78 16.50
CA ILE A 716 18.38 -24.98 17.18
C ILE A 716 17.56 -23.69 17.16
N ARG A 717 18.20 -22.53 17.34
CA ARG A 717 17.53 -21.23 17.26
C ARG A 717 17.00 -20.99 15.85
N PHE A 718 17.84 -21.20 14.84
CA PHE A 718 17.48 -21.07 13.43
C PHE A 718 16.25 -21.93 13.08
N VAL A 719 16.22 -23.21 13.45
CA VAL A 719 15.09 -24.10 13.17
C VAL A 719 13.79 -23.57 13.79
N ASN A 720 13.84 -23.15 15.05
CA ASN A 720 12.67 -22.59 15.74
C ASN A 720 12.20 -21.28 15.08
N ASP A 721 13.12 -20.37 14.79
CA ASP A 721 12.81 -19.07 14.19
C ASP A 721 12.28 -19.22 12.75
N PHE A 722 12.84 -20.17 11.97
CA PHE A 722 12.32 -20.51 10.64
C PHE A 722 10.90 -21.05 10.72
N VAL A 723 10.62 -21.99 11.63
CA VAL A 723 9.27 -22.56 11.78
C VAL A 723 8.26 -21.51 12.23
N ALA A 724 8.66 -20.60 13.13
CA ALA A 724 7.80 -19.49 13.56
C ALA A 724 7.50 -18.51 12.40
N ALA A 725 8.54 -18.12 11.65
CA ALA A 725 8.39 -17.23 10.49
C ALA A 725 7.59 -17.89 9.36
N TRP A 726 7.79 -19.18 9.10
CA TRP A 726 7.01 -19.97 8.16
C TRP A 726 5.52 -19.99 8.54
N ALA A 727 5.23 -20.34 9.81
CA ALA A 727 3.86 -20.36 10.31
C ALA A 727 3.19 -18.98 10.28
N LYS A 728 3.95 -17.90 10.50
CA LYS A 728 3.48 -16.53 10.31
C LYS A 728 3.05 -16.29 8.85
N VAL A 729 3.92 -16.55 7.88
CA VAL A 729 3.63 -16.32 6.45
C VAL A 729 2.43 -17.13 5.98
N MET A 730 2.33 -18.40 6.38
CA MET A 730 1.18 -19.26 6.04
C MET A 730 -0.16 -18.73 6.56
N ASN A 731 -0.15 -17.85 7.58
CA ASN A 731 -1.35 -17.35 8.25
C ASN A 731 -1.57 -15.82 8.08
N LEU A 732 -0.85 -15.15 7.17
CA LEU A 732 -0.98 -13.70 6.97
C LEU A 732 -2.40 -13.27 6.55
N ASP A 733 -3.10 -14.10 5.78
CA ASP A 733 -4.44 -13.85 5.25
C ASP A 733 -5.57 -14.46 6.08
N ARG A 734 -5.27 -15.01 7.27
CA ARG A 734 -6.24 -15.68 8.15
C ARG A 734 -7.00 -14.71 9.04
N PHE A 735 -7.65 -13.73 8.40
CA PHE A 735 -8.49 -12.74 9.06
C PHE A 735 -9.80 -13.34 9.60
N ASP A 736 -10.24 -14.47 9.05
CA ASP A 736 -11.40 -15.25 9.51
C ASP A 736 -11.28 -15.74 10.97
N LEU A 737 -10.08 -15.70 11.53
CA LEU A 737 -9.75 -16.18 12.87
C LEU A 737 -9.48 -15.07 13.89
N LYS A 738 -9.40 -13.81 13.46
CA LYS A 738 -8.89 -12.69 14.26
C LYS A 738 -9.97 -11.72 14.71
#